data_AF-A0A3S3PH40-F1
#
_entry.id   AF-A0A3S3PH40-F1
#
_cell.length_a   1.000
_cell.length_b   1.000
_cell.length_c   1.000
_cell.angle_alpha   90.00
_cell.angle_beta   90.00
_cell.angle_gamma   90.00
#
_symmetry.space_group_name_H-M   'P 1'
#
loop_
_entity.id
_entity.type
_entity.pdbx_description
1 polymer ?
#
loop_
_entity_poly.entity_id
_entity_poly.type
_entity_poly.pdbx_seq_one_letter_code
_entity_poly.pdbx_strand_id
1 'polypeptide(L)'
;MPKFRLKKALSKRLLIFSSISLFVSYTFISYTSYAQNWQPLGPNDFVQASYGEAANTNIVISNGIPHIIFQDRNQNNKVTARKFNGTEWENVGNVGFSAGEANQIVSATDNLGVMYVAYQDAANNNKITVQKYNGTNWENIGNAGFSDGVASYISIYVHGSTPYVAYCDIYNGSKATVKKFTGTSWETVGLVGFSTGTAYFTSIAVNSNGVPYIIYQDGANNNSATVQKFNNTTWEIVGNLGFSAGETNYLDIAIHQDIPYVAYQDLANGNRLTAQKFNGANWEPIGNPGFSGANVIQISIAVDPTGIPYIAYRDGSNSNKPTIQKFNGTTWQVLGQSGFSIGSVNFLSFILNNGTPYAAYDDNGDNNKAYVKRFNGTNWEKLGLSGLSEGIADHVVIESNSAGLPYVFYQDIVNSGKATVQKYNGTNWENVGPAGFSLGPVFYNSIGFDGNLPQVAYCNANDNYKGFVQKFNGTSWETIGNAPFSESSAQFSDMAIYNGITYVTYRDANSSNKITVKKFNGTSWEVIGTPGFSADAVAFTSIAVYNGTPYVAYTDFANNLKITVQKFNGTNWEIVGPSQFSSGTAIYIDIAIYNGTPYAAYQDVAAGNKITVQKFNGTNWENVGPAGFSLGVANYIKMTFYDGKPYVTYIDAGYGSRAVVQKFDNNNWEMIGSGPASAAIASYSSITTTNTELIITYLSKGVFAKKIALPPSTLPLNLISFKANKASGQSALLQWQTGSEQDVKNFDIYRRTDETIFIKIGTVAANTQSVNNSYAFYDKAPLNGNNYYQLMLVNQDGTTTVLGTAHLAFGFDSDNISAFPNPTLQNVTVSFTPNRYSSLNIFEQTGRKTEQRQIGPNASSITVDFSTYSKGIYFISLSGNGVTETKKIVKQ
;
A
#
# COMPACT_ATOMS: atom_id res chain seq x y z
N MET A 1 -29.27 -77.42 -30.46
CA MET A 1 -29.47 -76.04 -30.96
C MET A 1 -28.08 -75.37 -31.15
N PRO A 2 -27.90 -74.31 -31.97
CA PRO A 2 -26.63 -73.95 -32.65
C PRO A 2 -25.57 -73.24 -31.74
N LYS A 3 -24.37 -72.73 -32.15
CA LYS A 3 -23.96 -72.12 -33.44
C LYS A 3 -22.42 -72.06 -33.76
N PHE A 4 -21.60 -73.10 -33.51
CA PHE A 4 -20.18 -73.20 -34.00
C PHE A 4 -19.20 -72.10 -33.47
N ARG A 5 -17.91 -72.00 -33.84
CA ARG A 5 -16.70 -72.89 -33.82
C ARG A 5 -15.50 -72.07 -34.39
N LEU A 6 -14.29 -72.14 -33.81
CA LEU A 6 -12.90 -71.96 -34.38
C LEU A 6 -12.65 -70.86 -35.48
N LYS A 7 -11.51 -70.14 -35.58
CA LYS A 7 -10.11 -70.65 -35.72
C LYS A 7 -9.07 -69.51 -35.87
N LYS A 8 -7.77 -69.89 -35.89
CA LYS A 8 -6.55 -69.07 -36.07
C LYS A 8 -6.33 -68.47 -37.49
N ALA A 9 -5.80 -67.23 -37.52
CA ALA A 9 -4.59 -66.73 -38.25
C ALA A 9 -4.45 -66.70 -39.81
N LEU A 10 -3.41 -65.95 -40.24
CA LEU A 10 -2.65 -65.92 -41.53
C LEU A 10 -3.05 -64.93 -42.67
N SER A 11 -2.36 -63.78 -42.66
CA SER A 11 -1.64 -63.10 -43.78
C SER A 11 -1.99 -63.33 -45.27
N LYS A 12 -2.07 -62.24 -46.06
CA LYS A 12 -1.09 -61.90 -47.13
C LYS A 12 -1.34 -60.53 -47.85
N ARG A 13 -0.22 -59.87 -48.19
CA ARG A 13 0.14 -59.01 -49.36
C ARG A 13 -0.91 -58.83 -50.50
N LEU A 14 -0.97 -57.75 -51.30
CA LEU A 14 0.14 -57.04 -52.02
C LEU A 14 -0.31 -55.69 -52.68
N LEU A 15 0.64 -54.88 -53.19
CA LEU A 15 0.58 -53.81 -54.23
C LEU A 15 -0.16 -52.46 -54.01
N ILE A 16 0.64 -51.44 -53.65
CA ILE A 16 0.95 -50.21 -54.43
C ILE A 16 -0.07 -49.70 -55.48
N PHE A 17 -0.53 -48.46 -55.31
CA PHE A 17 -0.49 -47.43 -56.39
C PHE A 17 -0.28 -46.03 -55.79
N SER A 18 0.34 -45.13 -56.57
CA SER A 18 0.77 -43.80 -56.12
C SER A 18 -0.16 -42.67 -56.59
N SER A 19 -0.61 -41.82 -55.66
CA SER A 19 -1.19 -40.52 -55.97
C SER A 19 -0.74 -39.49 -54.93
N ILE A 20 0.00 -38.46 -55.35
CA ILE A 20 0.39 -37.35 -54.48
C ILE A 20 -0.84 -36.45 -54.28
N SER A 21 -1.20 -36.19 -53.03
CA SER A 21 -2.21 -35.19 -52.67
C SER A 21 -1.78 -34.55 -51.35
N LEU A 22 -1.34 -33.29 -51.43
CA LEU A 22 -0.68 -32.59 -50.34
C LEU A 22 -1.70 -32.02 -49.35
N PHE A 23 -2.35 -32.90 -48.58
CA PHE A 23 -3.17 -32.46 -47.46
C PHE A 23 -2.29 -32.00 -46.30
N VAL A 24 -2.16 -30.68 -46.15
CA VAL A 24 -1.60 -30.06 -44.94
C VAL A 24 -2.59 -30.30 -43.80
N SER A 25 -2.38 -31.38 -43.06
CA SER A 25 -3.11 -31.65 -41.83
C SER A 25 -2.70 -30.62 -40.77
N TYR A 26 -3.50 -29.58 -40.59
CA TYR A 26 -3.45 -28.75 -39.39
C TYR A 26 -3.78 -29.62 -38.18
N THR A 27 -2.76 -30.19 -37.54
CA THR A 27 -2.87 -30.72 -36.19
C THR A 27 -3.11 -29.57 -35.24
N PHE A 28 -4.39 -29.25 -35.03
CA PHE A 28 -4.83 -28.52 -33.84
C PHE A 28 -4.43 -29.36 -32.63
N ILE A 29 -3.28 -29.03 -32.04
CA ILE A 29 -2.92 -29.51 -30.71
C ILE A 29 -3.85 -28.77 -29.75
N SER A 30 -5.00 -29.39 -29.46
CA SER A 30 -5.95 -28.92 -28.46
C SER A 30 -5.31 -29.02 -27.08
N TYR A 31 -4.55 -28.00 -26.70
CA TYR A 31 -4.03 -27.83 -25.35
C TYR A 31 -5.21 -27.61 -24.40
N THR A 32 -5.77 -28.70 -23.89
CA THR A 32 -6.69 -28.68 -22.75
C THR A 32 -5.88 -28.32 -21.51
N SER A 33 -5.65 -27.02 -21.31
CA SER A 33 -5.07 -26.49 -20.09
C SER A 33 -6.05 -26.75 -18.95
N TYR A 34 -5.80 -27.82 -18.19
CA TYR A 34 -6.43 -27.98 -16.90
C TYR A 34 -6.13 -26.72 -16.08
N ALA A 35 -7.17 -26.08 -15.56
CA ALA A 35 -6.96 -25.16 -14.45
C ALA A 35 -6.18 -25.95 -13.39
N GLN A 36 -5.07 -25.37 -12.91
CA GLN A 36 -4.22 -26.02 -11.91
C GLN A 36 -5.10 -26.47 -10.72
N ASN A 37 -4.65 -27.36 -9.85
CA ASN A 37 -5.42 -27.72 -8.65
C ASN A 37 -4.65 -27.36 -7.40
N TRP A 38 -5.34 -26.83 -6.39
CA TRP A 38 -4.63 -26.29 -5.23
C TRP A 38 -4.30 -27.56 -4.31
N GLN A 39 -3.03 -27.85 -3.84
CA GLN A 39 -2.37 -28.78 -2.81
C GLN A 39 -1.26 -28.12 -1.85
N PRO A 40 -0.90 -28.63 -0.61
CA PRO A 40 -0.67 -27.93 0.73
C PRO A 40 0.64 -27.18 1.14
N LEU A 41 0.73 -26.80 2.43
CA LEU A 41 1.91 -26.37 3.25
C LEU A 41 1.87 -26.93 4.71
N GLY A 42 1.10 -27.98 4.96
CA GLY A 42 1.12 -28.85 6.12
C GLY A 42 1.51 -30.26 5.64
N PRO A 43 2.07 -31.15 6.47
CA PRO A 43 2.17 -32.57 6.12
C PRO A 43 0.81 -33.23 5.85
N ASN A 44 -0.29 -32.70 6.39
CA ASN A 44 -1.68 -33.16 6.30
C ASN A 44 -2.63 -32.24 7.12
N ASP A 45 -3.50 -32.83 7.95
CA ASP A 45 -4.71 -32.29 8.53
C ASP A 45 -4.97 -32.53 10.06
N PHE A 46 -3.96 -32.91 10.91
CA PHE A 46 -4.21 -33.38 12.32
C PHE A 46 -3.49 -32.80 13.61
N VAL A 47 -2.61 -31.78 13.64
CA VAL A 47 -1.84 -31.28 14.84
C VAL A 47 -1.65 -29.72 14.92
N GLN A 48 -1.56 -29.10 16.10
CA GLN A 48 -1.81 -27.67 16.31
C GLN A 48 -0.90 -26.99 17.33
N ALA A 49 -0.94 -25.66 17.38
CA ALA A 49 -0.25 -24.86 18.38
C ALA A 49 -0.68 -25.14 19.80
N SER A 50 -1.86 -25.80 19.95
CA SER A 50 -2.75 -25.85 21.15
C SER A 50 -4.22 -26.24 20.73
N TYR A 51 -5.13 -26.77 21.61
CA TYR A 51 -6.41 -27.51 21.33
C TYR A 51 -7.86 -26.94 21.61
N GLY A 52 -8.23 -26.06 22.55
CA GLY A 52 -9.60 -25.47 22.74
C GLY A 52 -9.70 -24.14 23.56
N GLU A 53 -10.70 -23.26 23.32
CA GLU A 53 -10.94 -21.93 23.99
C GLU A 53 -9.89 -20.76 23.81
N ALA A 54 -10.26 -19.62 23.18
CA ALA A 54 -9.36 -18.56 22.69
C ALA A 54 -9.99 -17.17 22.47
N ALA A 55 -9.24 -16.28 21.81
CA ALA A 55 -9.71 -15.04 21.25
C ALA A 55 -8.69 -14.56 20.17
N ASN A 56 -8.95 -13.42 19.55
CA ASN A 56 -8.03 -12.38 19.06
C ASN A 56 -6.68 -12.74 18.35
N THR A 57 -6.52 -12.36 17.07
CA THR A 57 -5.59 -13.02 16.10
C THR A 57 -4.90 -12.02 15.08
N ASN A 58 -4.10 -12.41 14.05
CA ASN A 58 -2.99 -11.60 13.42
C ASN A 58 -1.93 -12.44 12.59
N ILE A 59 -0.98 -11.95 11.71
CA ILE A 59 0.23 -12.71 11.12
C ILE A 59 1.49 -11.89 10.55
N VAL A 60 2.64 -11.68 11.24
CA VAL A 60 3.64 -10.55 11.15
C VAL A 60 5.18 -10.61 10.74
N ILE A 61 5.52 -10.78 9.46
CA ILE A 61 6.61 -11.54 8.75
C ILE A 61 8.12 -11.24 8.92
N SER A 62 8.62 -11.34 10.13
CA SER A 62 10.05 -11.54 10.45
C SER A 62 10.84 -12.47 9.49
N ASN A 63 11.92 -12.03 8.84
CA ASN A 63 13.14 -12.69 8.34
C ASN A 63 13.00 -13.94 7.45
N GLY A 64 11.82 -14.20 6.91
CA GLY A 64 11.42 -15.58 6.57
C GLY A 64 11.39 -16.52 7.80
N ILE A 65 11.57 -15.94 8.98
CA ILE A 65 11.49 -16.48 10.33
C ILE A 65 10.56 -15.71 11.28
N PRO A 66 9.24 -15.77 11.15
CA PRO A 66 8.37 -15.37 12.24
C PRO A 66 8.72 -15.83 13.68
N HIS A 67 8.48 -14.92 14.62
CA HIS A 67 8.06 -15.14 16.02
C HIS A 67 6.76 -14.14 15.99
N ILE A 68 5.46 -14.58 16.00
CA ILE A 68 3.97 -14.09 16.05
C ILE A 68 3.23 -13.17 17.12
N ILE A 69 1.99 -12.69 16.92
CA ILE A 69 1.03 -12.15 17.97
C ILE A 69 0.25 -13.21 18.83
N PHE A 70 -1.04 -13.12 19.27
CA PHE A 70 -1.63 -13.95 20.39
C PHE A 70 -2.91 -13.47 21.16
N GLN A 71 -3.70 -14.38 21.79
CA GLN A 71 -4.49 -14.14 23.03
C GLN A 71 -4.67 -15.28 24.13
N ASP A 72 -4.05 -16.46 24.16
CA ASP A 72 -4.02 -17.46 25.32
C ASP A 72 -5.15 -17.84 26.37
N ARG A 73 -6.37 -17.31 26.48
CA ARG A 73 -7.57 -17.69 27.35
C ARG A 73 -7.63 -18.26 28.83
N ASN A 74 -6.58 -18.43 29.67
CA ASN A 74 -6.69 -18.48 31.18
C ASN A 74 -6.22 -17.30 32.10
N GLN A 75 -4.97 -16.76 32.05
CA GLN A 75 -4.34 -15.96 33.14
C GLN A 75 -4.75 -14.48 33.27
N ASN A 76 -6.04 -14.23 33.51
CA ASN A 76 -6.63 -12.92 33.85
C ASN A 76 -6.37 -11.84 32.83
N ASN A 77 -6.13 -12.29 31.62
CA ASN A 77 -6.01 -11.46 30.47
C ASN A 77 -4.69 -10.64 30.68
N LYS A 78 -3.54 -11.25 30.35
CA LYS A 78 -2.14 -10.76 30.40
C LYS A 78 -1.35 -11.16 29.08
N VAL A 79 -0.01 -11.41 28.98
CA VAL A 79 0.81 -11.60 27.70
C VAL A 79 2.08 -12.54 27.78
N THR A 80 2.50 -13.34 26.75
CA THR A 80 3.42 -14.56 26.74
C THR A 80 3.74 -15.07 25.30
N ALA A 81 4.93 -15.61 24.88
CA ALA A 81 5.64 -15.49 23.53
C ALA A 81 6.27 -16.78 22.77
N ARG A 82 6.24 -17.07 21.39
CA ARG A 82 6.43 -18.42 20.62
C ARG A 82 6.83 -18.81 19.00
N LYS A 83 7.93 -18.63 18.07
CA LYS A 83 8.39 -19.05 16.53
C LYS A 83 8.64 -20.45 15.74
N PHE A 84 8.35 -20.75 14.42
CA PHE A 84 8.63 -22.06 13.64
C PHE A 84 9.95 -22.51 12.90
N ASN A 85 10.69 -23.44 13.46
CA ASN A 85 11.90 -24.11 12.99
C ASN A 85 11.71 -24.98 11.73
N GLY A 86 10.65 -25.79 11.67
CA GLY A 86 10.49 -26.98 10.82
C GLY A 86 9.49 -28.03 11.34
N THR A 87 9.20 -28.07 12.66
CA THR A 87 8.40 -29.11 13.35
C THR A 87 7.18 -28.68 14.23
N GLU A 88 7.35 -28.09 15.42
CA GLU A 88 6.41 -28.18 16.58
C GLU A 88 6.22 -26.96 17.52
N TRP A 89 5.09 -26.64 18.12
CA TRP A 89 4.91 -25.35 18.83
C TRP A 89 5.49 -25.23 20.30
N GLU A 90 6.80 -24.95 20.53
CA GLU A 90 7.49 -24.66 21.87
C GLU A 90 7.06 -23.37 22.70
N ASN A 91 7.94 -22.42 23.11
CA ASN A 91 7.66 -21.25 24.02
C ASN A 91 8.56 -19.94 23.72
N VAL A 92 8.92 -18.95 24.63
CA VAL A 92 10.06 -17.86 24.71
C VAL A 92 10.10 -16.78 25.83
N GLY A 93 11.30 -16.55 26.39
CA GLY A 93 11.74 -15.30 27.02
C GLY A 93 11.50 -15.08 28.53
N ASN A 94 10.31 -15.35 29.06
CA ASN A 94 9.86 -14.96 30.41
C ASN A 94 8.57 -15.75 30.77
N VAL A 95 7.70 -15.28 31.69
CA VAL A 95 6.31 -15.76 31.84
C VAL A 95 5.30 -14.62 32.06
N GLY A 96 4.33 -14.43 31.15
CA GLY A 96 3.01 -13.86 31.42
C GLY A 96 2.83 -12.37 31.73
N PHE A 97 3.90 -11.73 32.18
CA PHE A 97 4.17 -10.45 32.88
C PHE A 97 3.35 -9.13 32.68
N SER A 98 2.07 -9.15 32.30
CA SER A 98 1.29 -7.93 31.97
C SER A 98 0.72 -7.05 33.09
N ALA A 99 0.33 -5.83 32.73
CA ALA A 99 -0.62 -4.99 33.47
C ALA A 99 -2.00 -5.65 33.57
N GLY A 100 -2.76 -5.85 32.47
CA GLY A 100 -3.98 -6.71 32.48
C GLY A 100 -4.96 -6.46 31.32
N GLU A 101 -6.14 -7.18 31.31
CA GLU A 101 -7.44 -7.20 30.53
C GLU A 101 -7.58 -6.52 29.14
N ALA A 102 -8.71 -6.58 28.39
CA ALA A 102 -8.90 -6.83 26.94
C ALA A 102 -9.86 -6.11 25.96
N ASN A 103 -9.43 -5.14 25.14
CA ASN A 103 -9.96 -4.91 23.78
C ASN A 103 -8.93 -4.28 22.79
N GLN A 104 -8.94 -4.71 21.52
CA GLN A 104 -8.52 -4.01 20.27
C GLN A 104 -7.23 -4.30 19.43
N ILE A 105 -6.62 -5.54 19.40
CA ILE A 105 -5.38 -5.94 18.67
C ILE A 105 -5.24 -5.36 17.25
N VAL A 106 -4.03 -5.08 16.73
CA VAL A 106 -3.54 -4.63 15.40
C VAL A 106 -2.10 -5.19 15.12
N SER A 107 -1.24 -4.76 14.15
CA SER A 107 0.08 -5.39 13.79
C SER A 107 0.97 -4.68 12.70
N ALA A 108 2.06 -5.27 12.14
CA ALA A 108 3.04 -4.98 11.01
C ALA A 108 4.33 -4.09 10.98
N THR A 109 5.09 -4.09 9.84
CA THR A 109 6.56 -4.38 9.66
C THR A 109 7.40 -3.46 8.70
N ASP A 110 8.74 -3.46 8.64
CA ASP A 110 9.53 -2.28 8.22
C ASP A 110 10.41 -2.17 6.93
N ASN A 111 11.75 -2.25 7.06
CA ASN A 111 12.72 -2.30 5.96
C ASN A 111 14.06 -2.93 6.42
N LEU A 112 14.09 -3.51 7.62
CA LEU A 112 15.21 -4.25 8.20
C LEU A 112 14.59 -5.39 9.01
N GLY A 113 13.79 -5.03 10.02
CA GLY A 113 12.86 -5.93 10.66
C GLY A 113 12.51 -5.84 12.16
N VAL A 114 12.00 -4.76 12.71
CA VAL A 114 11.95 -4.48 14.16
C VAL A 114 10.56 -4.51 14.84
N MET A 115 9.97 -5.70 15.11
CA MET A 115 8.71 -6.07 15.88
C MET A 115 8.15 -5.09 16.92
N TYR A 116 7.57 -3.98 16.46
CA TYR A 116 7.06 -2.85 17.21
C TYR A 116 5.58 -3.01 17.64
N VAL A 117 5.28 -4.04 18.42
CA VAL A 117 3.98 -4.54 18.96
C VAL A 117 3.27 -3.81 20.16
N ALA A 118 1.93 -3.60 20.20
CA ALA A 118 1.15 -2.63 21.03
C ALA A 118 -0.21 -2.98 21.71
N TYR A 119 -0.78 -2.20 22.65
CA TYR A 119 -1.76 -2.81 23.58
C TYR A 119 -2.77 -1.91 24.41
N GLN A 120 -3.92 -1.31 23.90
CA GLN A 120 -5.22 -0.72 24.50
C GLN A 120 -5.56 -0.95 25.99
N ASP A 121 -4.56 -0.97 26.89
CA ASP A 121 -4.55 -1.28 28.35
C ASP A 121 -5.91 -0.74 29.01
N ALA A 122 -6.63 -1.19 30.07
CA ALA A 122 -7.80 -0.58 30.82
C ALA A 122 -7.86 -0.14 32.35
N ALA A 123 -6.87 -0.37 33.24
CA ALA A 123 -6.66 0.33 34.54
C ALA A 123 -5.25 1.00 34.75
N ASN A 124 -4.90 2.08 34.03
CA ASN A 124 -4.94 3.41 34.66
C ASN A 124 -6.27 4.25 34.39
N ASN A 125 -7.41 3.69 33.89
CA ASN A 125 -8.81 4.26 33.70
C ASN A 125 -9.24 5.10 32.43
N ASN A 126 -9.33 4.48 31.22
CA ASN A 126 -9.64 5.02 29.84
C ASN A 126 -8.63 5.89 29.00
N LYS A 127 -7.30 5.56 28.93
CA LYS A 127 -6.09 6.32 28.40
C LYS A 127 -4.93 5.50 27.58
N ILE A 128 -3.58 5.76 27.23
CA ILE A 128 -2.45 5.15 26.26
C ILE A 128 -0.89 4.67 26.63
N THR A 129 -0.22 3.53 26.15
CA THR A 129 1.21 2.79 26.30
C THR A 129 1.95 3.23 24.87
N VAL A 130 3.30 3.15 24.58
CA VAL A 130 4.05 2.63 23.36
C VAL A 130 5.41 1.92 23.76
N GLN A 131 6.10 1.03 22.99
CA GLN A 131 7.19 0.10 23.48
C GLN A 131 8.60 -0.19 22.73
N LYS A 132 9.53 -1.18 23.05
CA LYS A 132 10.85 -1.54 22.35
C LYS A 132 11.57 -2.92 22.65
N TYR A 133 12.62 -3.29 21.86
CA TYR A 133 13.35 -4.59 21.75
C TYR A 133 14.92 -4.64 21.81
N ASN A 134 15.49 -5.86 21.98
CA ASN A 134 16.87 -6.29 21.66
C ASN A 134 17.26 -7.82 21.77
N GLY A 135 16.98 -8.47 22.91
CA GLY A 135 17.83 -9.34 23.76
C GLY A 135 17.32 -9.66 25.21
N THR A 136 16.35 -8.95 25.85
CA THR A 136 15.68 -9.31 27.17
C THR A 136 14.12 -9.56 27.17
N ASN A 137 13.19 -8.68 27.58
CA ASN A 137 11.72 -8.92 27.66
C ASN A 137 10.84 -7.71 27.25
N TRP A 138 9.75 -7.88 26.45
CA TRP A 138 9.18 -6.79 25.58
C TRP A 138 9.04 -5.45 26.34
N GLU A 139 9.75 -4.40 25.87
CA GLU A 139 10.08 -3.17 26.61
C GLU A 139 9.26 -1.89 26.31
N ASN A 140 9.78 -0.70 25.88
CA ASN A 140 9.10 0.63 26.08
C ASN A 140 9.50 1.82 25.01
N ILE A 141 8.74 2.89 24.52
CA ILE A 141 9.26 4.11 23.65
C ILE A 141 9.01 5.69 23.92
N GLY A 142 9.54 6.32 25.03
CA GLY A 142 9.47 7.59 25.86
C GLY A 142 9.07 7.45 27.38
N ASN A 143 7.84 7.68 27.88
CA ASN A 143 7.28 7.36 29.24
C ASN A 143 5.89 6.63 29.34
N ALA A 144 5.82 5.36 29.80
CA ALA A 144 4.60 4.50 29.93
C ALA A 144 3.37 5.22 30.51
N GLY A 145 2.18 4.92 29.98
CA GLY A 145 0.96 5.64 30.31
C GLY A 145 0.98 7.14 29.94
N PHE A 146 1.24 8.03 30.91
CA PHE A 146 0.88 9.44 30.69
C PHE A 146 -0.61 9.43 30.20
N SER A 147 -1.04 10.13 29.12
CA SER A 147 -1.97 9.76 27.99
C SER A 147 -2.83 10.81 27.15
N ASP A 148 -2.81 12.15 27.33
CA ASP A 148 -3.86 13.21 27.09
C ASP A 148 -5.16 13.33 27.95
N GLY A 149 -6.38 12.93 27.52
CA GLY A 149 -7.72 13.04 28.18
C GLY A 149 -8.58 11.82 28.70
N VAL A 150 -9.39 11.13 27.86
CA VAL A 150 -10.19 9.87 28.11
C VAL A 150 -10.81 9.33 26.77
N ALA A 151 -11.13 8.05 26.53
CA ALA A 151 -11.05 7.59 25.11
C ALA A 151 -11.56 6.20 24.62
N SER A 152 -11.49 5.97 23.28
CA SER A 152 -11.64 4.70 22.52
C SER A 152 -10.76 4.62 21.24
N TYR A 153 -11.23 4.47 19.98
CA TYR A 153 -10.63 4.14 18.62
C TYR A 153 -9.09 4.15 18.12
N ILE A 154 -8.64 3.31 17.11
CA ILE A 154 -7.21 3.04 16.63
C ILE A 154 -6.80 3.14 15.14
N SER A 155 -5.55 2.74 14.84
CA SER A 155 -4.89 2.52 13.55
C SER A 155 -3.38 2.56 13.59
N ILE A 156 -2.66 2.15 12.53
CA ILE A 156 -1.24 1.86 12.49
C ILE A 156 -0.78 1.55 11.04
N TYR A 157 0.45 1.91 10.67
CA TYR A 157 1.17 1.61 9.39
C TYR A 157 2.68 1.79 9.60
N VAL A 158 3.59 1.01 9.04
CA VAL A 158 5.05 1.05 9.24
C VAL A 158 5.87 1.30 7.95
N HIS A 159 5.98 2.54 7.47
CA HIS A 159 7.17 3.10 6.74
C HIS A 159 8.61 2.73 7.23
N GLY A 160 9.02 1.47 7.39
CA GLY A 160 10.34 1.20 7.96
C GLY A 160 10.42 1.19 9.50
N SER A 161 11.61 1.19 10.09
CA SER A 161 11.91 0.60 11.42
C SER A 161 11.44 1.38 12.67
N THR A 162 10.51 2.35 12.50
CA THR A 162 10.74 3.71 12.98
C THR A 162 9.46 4.66 13.30
N PRO A 163 8.39 4.38 14.18
CA PRO A 163 6.91 4.86 14.22
C PRO A 163 6.14 6.25 14.34
N TYR A 164 4.83 6.29 13.91
CA TYR A 164 3.67 7.24 14.23
C TYR A 164 2.49 6.76 15.22
N VAL A 165 2.57 5.99 16.31
CA VAL A 165 1.42 5.70 17.26
C VAL A 165 0.63 6.90 17.88
N ALA A 166 -0.66 6.73 18.27
CA ALA A 166 -1.62 7.72 18.83
C ALA A 166 -2.77 7.02 19.61
N TYR A 167 -4.01 7.58 19.78
CA TYR A 167 -5.14 7.05 20.63
C TYR A 167 -6.52 7.82 20.52
N CYS A 168 -7.72 7.39 20.09
CA CYS A 168 -9.01 8.20 19.95
C CYS A 168 -9.70 8.84 21.16
N ASP A 169 -10.27 10.05 21.06
CA ASP A 169 -11.16 10.58 22.13
C ASP A 169 -12.65 10.26 22.02
N ILE A 170 -13.14 9.63 23.08
CA ILE A 170 -14.46 9.86 23.65
C ILE A 170 -14.43 11.13 24.54
N TYR A 171 -13.28 11.51 25.13
CA TYR A 171 -13.10 12.68 26.02
C TYR A 171 -13.35 14.06 25.43
N ASN A 172 -13.07 14.25 24.15
CA ASN A 172 -13.01 15.58 23.56
C ASN A 172 -14.13 15.79 22.53
N GLY A 173 -14.89 14.73 22.24
CA GLY A 173 -16.12 14.78 21.44
C GLY A 173 -16.17 13.80 20.27
N SER A 174 -15.24 12.85 20.16
CA SER A 174 -15.20 11.83 19.10
C SER A 174 -15.21 12.40 17.69
N LYS A 175 -13.99 12.78 17.26
CA LYS A 175 -13.50 12.92 15.88
C LYS A 175 -12.19 12.07 15.73
N ALA A 176 -11.05 12.38 15.06
CA ALA A 176 -9.85 11.46 14.99
C ALA A 176 -8.48 12.14 15.11
N THR A 177 -7.40 11.52 15.61
CA THR A 177 -6.02 12.09 15.56
C THR A 177 -4.91 11.04 15.27
N VAL A 178 -3.62 11.42 15.25
CA VAL A 178 -2.43 10.53 15.12
C VAL A 178 -1.21 11.11 15.88
N LYS A 179 -0.19 10.33 16.30
CA LYS A 179 0.99 10.83 17.08
C LYS A 179 2.33 10.12 16.72
N LYS A 180 3.53 10.48 17.25
CA LYS A 180 4.89 10.15 16.70
C LYS A 180 5.71 9.55 17.76
N PHE A 181 6.33 8.43 17.50
CA PHE A 181 7.56 8.24 18.20
C PHE A 181 8.54 9.20 17.55
N THR A 182 9.60 9.61 18.24
CA THR A 182 10.78 10.12 17.51
C THR A 182 12.07 9.39 17.77
N GLY A 183 12.09 8.36 18.60
CA GLY A 183 13.32 7.85 19.20
C GLY A 183 13.32 8.09 20.71
N THR A 184 12.50 9.06 21.18
CA THR A 184 12.34 9.35 22.61
C THR A 184 10.94 9.76 23.12
N SER A 185 10.01 10.36 22.35
CA SER A 185 8.70 10.80 22.90
C SER A 185 7.68 11.21 21.81
N TRP A 186 6.48 11.69 22.20
CA TRP A 186 5.31 11.74 21.30
C TRP A 186 4.36 13.00 21.23
N GLU A 187 4.65 13.91 20.31
CA GLU A 187 4.13 15.29 20.02
C GLU A 187 3.27 15.56 18.71
N THR A 188 1.91 15.50 18.65
CA THR A 188 0.85 15.42 17.52
C THR A 188 1.08 16.01 16.08
N VAL A 189 0.47 15.56 14.95
CA VAL A 189 0.59 16.27 13.60
C VAL A 189 -0.32 17.48 13.50
N GLY A 190 -0.11 18.36 14.45
CA GLY A 190 -0.65 19.70 14.44
C GLY A 190 -1.68 19.92 15.50
N LEU A 191 -2.70 20.65 15.09
CA LEU A 191 -3.92 20.83 15.82
C LEU A 191 -4.56 19.47 16.09
N VAL A 192 -4.44 19.11 17.35
CA VAL A 192 -5.49 18.55 18.18
C VAL A 192 -6.81 19.31 17.83
N GLY A 193 -7.58 18.86 16.81
CA GLY A 193 -8.47 19.73 15.98
C GLY A 193 -9.78 20.25 16.63
N PHE A 194 -10.71 20.91 15.91
CA PHE A 194 -12.02 21.35 16.49
C PHE A 194 -13.27 20.90 15.70
N SER A 195 -14.41 20.58 16.34
CA SER A 195 -15.72 20.28 15.68
C SER A 195 -16.74 19.51 16.57
N THR A 196 -17.86 19.04 16.00
CA THR A 196 -19.20 18.86 16.63
C THR A 196 -19.77 17.43 16.80
N GLY A 197 -19.77 16.54 15.80
CA GLY A 197 -20.43 15.20 15.78
C GLY A 197 -19.85 14.10 16.72
N THR A 198 -20.04 12.79 16.45
CA THR A 198 -19.43 11.67 17.24
C THR A 198 -19.05 10.43 16.41
N ALA A 199 -17.87 9.83 16.66
CA ALA A 199 -17.08 9.05 15.67
C ALA A 199 -16.45 7.70 16.08
N TYR A 200 -16.39 6.73 15.16
CA TYR A 200 -16.20 5.29 15.46
C TYR A 200 -14.97 4.55 14.83
N PHE A 201 -15.13 3.37 14.26
CA PHE A 201 -14.35 2.16 14.51
C PHE A 201 -12.88 1.99 13.93
N THR A 202 -11.93 2.94 14.01
CA THR A 202 -10.73 3.23 13.11
C THR A 202 -9.60 2.25 12.60
N SER A 203 -8.56 2.81 11.89
CA SER A 203 -7.39 2.25 11.13
C SER A 203 -6.29 3.36 10.80
N ILE A 204 -4.95 3.31 10.39
CA ILE A 204 -4.03 4.42 9.79
C ILE A 204 -2.46 4.22 9.46
N ALA A 205 -1.84 4.58 8.27
CA ALA A 205 -0.65 5.54 8.03
C ALA A 205 0.33 5.64 6.75
N VAL A 206 0.52 6.84 6.15
CA VAL A 206 1.27 7.43 4.94
C VAL A 206 0.88 7.41 3.35
N ASN A 207 1.71 7.43 2.26
CA ASN A 207 1.63 6.85 0.83
C ASN A 207 2.68 5.76 0.16
N SER A 208 3.97 5.95 -0.30
CA SER A 208 5.17 5.01 -0.25
C SER A 208 6.66 5.60 -0.02
N ASN A 209 7.00 6.52 0.92
CA ASN A 209 8.28 7.31 1.03
C ASN A 209 8.54 8.27 2.25
N GLY A 210 7.52 8.95 2.80
CA GLY A 210 7.53 9.95 3.89
C GLY A 210 6.32 10.93 4.04
N VAL A 211 5.12 10.69 3.45
CA VAL A 211 3.99 11.66 3.25
C VAL A 211 2.63 10.92 3.01
N PRO A 212 1.37 11.47 3.11
CA PRO A 212 0.19 10.72 3.62
C PRO A 212 -0.95 10.08 2.75
N TYR A 213 -1.99 9.54 3.41
CA TYR A 213 -3.08 8.50 3.23
C TYR A 213 -4.40 9.04 3.81
N ILE A 214 -5.39 8.36 4.46
CA ILE A 214 -6.29 9.07 5.44
C ILE A 214 -7.67 8.53 5.97
N ILE A 215 -8.45 7.65 5.31
CA ILE A 215 -9.96 7.72 5.26
C ILE A 215 -10.70 8.00 6.59
N TYR A 216 -11.89 8.63 6.67
CA TYR A 216 -12.90 8.42 7.75
C TYR A 216 -14.42 8.61 7.36
N GLN A 217 -15.38 9.41 7.89
CA GLN A 217 -16.81 9.42 7.39
C GLN A 217 -17.98 10.58 7.29
N ASP A 218 -18.21 11.96 7.15
CA ASP A 218 -17.83 13.46 7.27
C ASP A 218 -19.10 14.31 7.38
N GLY A 219 -19.31 15.38 8.16
CA GLY A 219 -18.57 16.02 9.23
C GLY A 219 -19.39 16.27 10.50
N ALA A 220 -20.04 17.45 10.63
CA ALA A 220 -20.78 17.90 11.83
C ALA A 220 -22.31 17.59 11.93
N ASN A 221 -22.70 16.32 12.12
CA ASN A 221 -24.03 15.81 12.50
C ASN A 221 -23.80 14.33 12.93
N ASN A 222 -24.57 13.40 12.35
CA ASN A 222 -24.14 12.10 11.86
C ASN A 222 -24.33 12.07 10.31
N ASN A 223 -23.45 11.40 9.54
CA ASN A 223 -23.53 11.03 8.09
C ASN A 223 -22.36 11.44 7.07
N SER A 224 -22.44 11.58 5.71
CA SER A 224 -21.28 11.96 4.79
C SER A 224 -20.00 11.10 4.71
N ALA A 225 -18.85 11.76 4.41
CA ALA A 225 -17.42 11.34 4.29
C ALA A 225 -16.59 12.30 3.30
N THR A 226 -15.80 13.33 3.72
CA THR A 226 -15.11 14.53 3.04
C THR A 226 -13.72 14.90 3.69
N VAL A 227 -12.65 15.48 3.06
CA VAL A 227 -11.29 14.81 3.13
C VAL A 227 -10.00 15.63 3.32
N GLN A 228 -8.80 14.98 3.43
CA GLN A 228 -7.45 15.60 3.53
C GLN A 228 -6.18 15.23 2.72
N LYS A 229 -5.25 16.21 2.51
CA LYS A 229 -3.83 16.05 2.03
C LYS A 229 -2.75 16.85 2.74
N PHE A 230 -1.65 16.19 3.16
CA PHE A 230 -0.47 16.83 3.77
C PHE A 230 0.09 17.89 2.87
N ASN A 231 0.27 19.08 3.46
CA ASN A 231 1.57 19.68 3.32
C ASN A 231 2.12 20.51 4.49
N ASN A 232 1.38 21.33 5.25
CA ASN A 232 1.71 21.66 6.66
C ASN A 232 0.67 22.56 7.37
N THR A 233 0.44 23.80 6.92
CA THR A 233 -0.28 24.86 7.68
C THR A 233 -1.82 24.81 7.73
N THR A 234 -2.44 23.66 7.48
CA THR A 234 -3.91 23.43 7.34
C THR A 234 -4.22 21.92 7.51
N TRP A 235 -5.45 21.47 7.24
CA TRP A 235 -5.92 20.23 6.56
C TRP A 235 -7.04 20.80 5.55
N GLU A 236 -6.98 20.70 4.18
CA GLU A 236 -7.96 21.14 3.08
C GLU A 236 -8.91 20.09 2.31
N ILE A 237 -8.85 19.72 0.97
CA ILE A 237 -9.90 18.90 0.19
C ILE A 237 -9.57 18.17 -1.23
N VAL A 238 -10.10 16.92 -1.56
CA VAL A 238 -10.48 16.19 -2.88
C VAL A 238 -11.78 15.38 -2.69
N GLY A 239 -12.89 16.03 -2.45
CA GLY A 239 -12.92 17.43 -2.05
C GLY A 239 -14.25 18.08 -1.88
N ASN A 240 -15.35 17.33 -1.95
CA ASN A 240 -16.66 17.91 -1.71
C ASN A 240 -17.25 17.42 -0.39
N LEU A 241 -18.17 18.24 0.14
CA LEU A 241 -19.15 17.81 1.14
C LEU A 241 -20.09 16.77 0.52
N GLY A 242 -19.66 15.50 0.57
CA GLY A 242 -20.43 14.30 0.29
C GLY A 242 -20.75 13.97 -1.17
N PHE A 243 -20.45 12.74 -1.61
CA PHE A 243 -20.83 12.14 -2.90
C PHE A 243 -21.99 11.12 -3.00
N SER A 244 -21.72 9.81 -2.94
CA SER A 244 -22.55 8.61 -2.67
C SER A 244 -24.08 8.76 -2.35
N ALA A 245 -24.67 8.23 -1.26
CA ALA A 245 -26.07 8.48 -0.84
C ALA A 245 -26.46 8.19 0.64
N GLY A 246 -26.42 6.91 1.08
CA GLY A 246 -27.13 6.37 2.28
C GLY A 246 -26.46 6.41 3.66
N GLU A 247 -26.47 5.32 4.46
CA GLU A 247 -26.21 5.33 5.95
C GLU A 247 -25.30 4.19 6.50
N THR A 248 -24.51 4.27 7.60
CA THR A 248 -23.27 3.42 7.71
C THR A 248 -22.46 3.40 9.03
N ASN A 249 -21.51 2.45 9.07
CA ASN A 249 -20.65 2.03 10.16
C ASN A 249 -19.20 1.69 9.67
N TYR A 250 -18.07 1.97 10.34
CA TYR A 250 -16.71 1.38 10.07
C TYR A 250 -16.01 1.71 8.70
N LEU A 251 -14.68 1.47 8.50
CA LEU A 251 -13.76 1.80 7.36
C LEU A 251 -12.39 1.00 7.18
N ASP A 252 -11.25 1.53 6.63
CA ASP A 252 -9.79 1.06 6.56
C ASP A 252 -8.90 1.82 5.44
N ILE A 253 -7.54 1.73 5.18
CA ILE A 253 -6.64 2.26 4.01
C ILE A 253 -5.08 1.80 3.95
N ALA A 254 -4.49 1.05 2.93
CA ALA A 254 -3.11 0.39 2.78
C ALA A 254 -1.97 0.71 1.65
N ILE A 255 -1.26 -0.20 0.90
CA ILE A 255 0.05 0.01 0.11
C ILE A 255 0.10 -0.46 -1.38
N HIS A 256 0.81 0.27 -2.26
CA HIS A 256 1.11 0.14 -3.74
C HIS A 256 0.50 1.08 -4.85
N GLN A 257 1.36 1.64 -5.70
CA GLN A 257 1.20 2.61 -6.82
C GLN A 257 0.54 4.02 -6.55
N ASP A 258 1.31 5.13 -6.73
CA ASP A 258 1.24 6.47 -6.05
C ASP A 258 -0.13 7.17 -5.83
N ILE A 259 -1.19 6.81 -6.56
CA ILE A 259 -2.18 7.82 -6.94
C ILE A 259 -3.66 7.23 -6.94
N PRO A 260 -4.43 7.29 -5.81
CA PRO A 260 -5.08 6.10 -5.20
C PRO A 260 -6.39 6.23 -4.27
N TYR A 261 -6.76 5.16 -3.55
CA TYR A 261 -8.06 4.61 -3.11
C TYR A 261 -8.93 5.15 -1.94
N VAL A 262 -10.06 4.41 -1.73
CA VAL A 262 -10.91 4.09 -0.56
C VAL A 262 -11.63 2.70 -0.83
N ALA A 263 -12.55 2.11 0.00
CA ALA A 263 -13.33 0.83 -0.23
C ALA A 263 -14.79 0.60 0.33
N TYR A 264 -15.74 1.56 0.41
CA TYR A 264 -16.93 1.59 1.33
C TYR A 264 -18.39 1.05 1.04
N GLN A 265 -18.88 0.05 1.79
CA GLN A 265 -20.25 -0.54 1.88
C GLN A 265 -21.39 0.45 2.14
N ASP A 266 -22.65 -0.03 2.15
CA ASP A 266 -23.78 0.83 1.85
C ASP A 266 -25.24 0.59 2.39
N LEU A 267 -25.99 1.57 2.92
CA LEU A 267 -27.41 1.36 3.32
C LEU A 267 -28.47 1.86 2.33
N ALA A 268 -28.16 2.60 1.28
CA ALA A 268 -29.13 3.11 0.29
C ALA A 268 -29.84 2.02 -0.55
N ASN A 269 -29.57 0.72 -0.29
CA ASN A 269 -30.54 -0.35 -0.53
C ASN A 269 -30.49 -1.51 0.51
N GLY A 270 -29.90 -1.33 1.71
CA GLY A 270 -29.98 -2.24 2.88
C GLY A 270 -28.73 -3.01 3.42
N ASN A 271 -27.54 -2.38 3.58
CA ASN A 271 -26.18 -2.90 3.96
C ASN A 271 -25.17 -3.46 2.84
N ARG A 272 -24.59 -2.68 1.86
CA ARG A 272 -24.63 -2.88 0.36
C ARG A 272 -23.50 -2.64 -0.76
N LEU A 273 -22.16 -2.46 -0.57
CA LEU A 273 -20.98 -2.43 -1.57
C LEU A 273 -21.14 -1.91 -3.07
N THR A 274 -20.19 -1.12 -3.66
CA THR A 274 -19.79 -0.92 -5.13
C THR A 274 -18.23 -0.90 -5.30
N ALA A 275 -17.41 -0.10 -6.06
CA ALA A 275 -15.90 0.07 -5.94
C ALA A 275 -15.15 1.07 -6.89
N GLN A 276 -13.79 1.19 -6.88
CA GLN A 276 -12.96 2.30 -7.47
C GLN A 276 -11.53 2.02 -7.98
N LYS A 277 -10.80 3.08 -8.39
CA LYS A 277 -9.40 3.47 -8.60
C LYS A 277 -9.43 4.99 -8.83
N PHE A 278 -8.65 5.76 -8.04
CA PHE A 278 -8.63 7.22 -8.17
C PHE A 278 -8.39 7.61 -9.59
N ASN A 279 -8.99 8.66 -10.14
CA ASN A 279 -8.54 9.28 -11.39
C ASN A 279 -8.15 10.77 -11.32
N GLY A 280 -8.27 11.49 -10.20
CA GLY A 280 -7.68 12.81 -9.97
C GLY A 280 -8.65 13.86 -9.43
N ALA A 281 -9.93 13.80 -9.81
CA ALA A 281 -10.93 14.79 -9.39
C ALA A 281 -12.43 14.49 -9.74
N ASN A 282 -13.03 13.30 -9.47
CA ASN A 282 -14.50 12.97 -9.51
C ASN A 282 -14.75 11.48 -9.18
N TRP A 283 -15.95 10.83 -9.21
CA TRP A 283 -15.99 9.36 -8.95
C TRP A 283 -17.13 8.43 -9.53
N GLU A 284 -16.89 7.23 -10.14
CA GLU A 284 -17.81 6.58 -11.15
C GLU A 284 -17.98 4.96 -11.28
N PRO A 285 -19.09 4.21 -10.95
CA PRO A 285 -19.32 2.69 -10.81
C PRO A 285 -18.66 1.48 -11.65
N ILE A 286 -19.25 0.23 -11.79
CA ILE A 286 -18.94 -0.93 -12.76
C ILE A 286 -19.95 -2.09 -12.86
N GLY A 287 -20.38 -2.49 -14.09
CA GLY A 287 -20.82 -3.85 -14.52
C GLY A 287 -22.29 -4.11 -14.98
N ASN A 288 -23.23 -3.17 -14.76
CA ASN A 288 -24.71 -3.24 -14.71
C ASN A 288 -25.28 -3.63 -13.32
N PRO A 289 -26.14 -2.77 -12.70
CA PRO A 289 -26.46 -2.62 -11.25
C PRO A 289 -25.85 -3.56 -10.18
N GLY A 290 -25.15 -2.99 -9.18
CA GLY A 290 -24.32 -3.69 -8.18
C GLY A 290 -25.02 -4.92 -7.61
N PHE A 291 -24.26 -5.96 -7.20
CA PHE A 291 -24.53 -7.37 -7.46
C PHE A 291 -24.77 -8.50 -6.39
N SER A 292 -24.34 -8.44 -5.13
CA SER A 292 -24.29 -9.57 -4.19
C SER A 292 -25.46 -9.77 -3.18
N GLY A 293 -25.94 -11.00 -2.95
CA GLY A 293 -26.94 -11.51 -1.94
C GLY A 293 -27.59 -10.64 -0.80
N ALA A 294 -27.37 -10.98 0.50
CA ALA A 294 -27.95 -10.40 1.76
C ALA A 294 -26.97 -9.71 2.79
N ASN A 295 -27.36 -9.38 4.03
CA ASN A 295 -26.61 -8.46 4.95
C ASN A 295 -25.14 -8.83 5.29
N VAL A 296 -24.42 -7.90 5.93
CA VAL A 296 -22.95 -7.90 5.92
C VAL A 296 -22.30 -7.21 7.18
N ILE A 297 -21.17 -7.72 7.75
CA ILE A 297 -20.29 -7.07 8.78
C ILE A 297 -18.75 -7.31 8.54
N GLN A 298 -17.85 -6.41 9.00
CA GLN A 298 -16.34 -6.27 8.81
C GLN A 298 -15.86 -5.69 7.44
N ILE A 299 -14.64 -5.17 7.17
CA ILE A 299 -13.93 -4.90 5.86
C ILE A 299 -12.46 -4.37 6.13
N SER A 300 -11.47 -4.47 5.17
CA SER A 300 -10.08 -3.90 5.25
C SER A 300 -8.98 -3.54 4.09
N ILE A 301 -8.84 -3.78 2.72
CA ILE A 301 -7.68 -3.49 1.63
C ILE A 301 -6.12 -3.70 2.00
N ALA A 302 -5.13 -3.98 1.09
CA ALA A 302 -3.64 -4.15 1.38
C ALA A 302 -2.51 -3.83 0.32
N VAL A 303 -2.25 -4.63 -0.75
CA VAL A 303 -1.58 -4.35 -2.10
C VAL A 303 -0.09 -4.60 -2.53
N ASP A 304 0.13 -4.94 -3.83
CA ASP A 304 1.37 -5.51 -4.50
C ASP A 304 1.88 -4.74 -5.80
N PRO A 305 2.71 -5.19 -6.77
CA PRO A 305 3.33 -4.27 -7.76
C PRO A 305 2.59 -3.66 -9.00
N THR A 306 1.30 -3.86 -9.35
CA THR A 306 0.81 -3.65 -10.76
C THR A 306 -0.57 -3.04 -11.15
N GLY A 307 -1.77 -3.43 -10.66
CA GLY A 307 -3.06 -2.73 -10.91
C GLY A 307 -4.49 -3.40 -10.88
N ILE A 308 -4.85 -4.68 -10.60
CA ILE A 308 -4.33 -5.77 -9.75
C ILE A 308 -5.24 -6.01 -8.45
N PRO A 309 -5.98 -5.05 -7.80
CA PRO A 309 -6.28 -4.99 -6.32
C PRO A 309 -7.56 -5.63 -5.72
N TYR A 310 -7.51 -6.44 -4.59
CA TYR A 310 -8.43 -7.41 -3.86
C TYR A 310 -9.40 -7.00 -2.64
N ILE A 311 -10.60 -7.61 -2.42
CA ILE A 311 -11.71 -7.13 -1.49
C ILE A 311 -12.65 -8.20 -0.67
N ALA A 312 -12.19 -9.27 0.08
CA ALA A 312 -12.89 -10.40 0.88
C ALA A 312 -14.09 -10.09 1.89
N TYR A 313 -14.75 -10.89 2.82
CA TYR A 313 -16.07 -10.68 3.61
C TYR A 313 -16.50 -11.56 4.95
N ARG A 314 -17.53 -11.23 5.84
CA ARG A 314 -18.45 -12.10 6.73
C ARG A 314 -19.91 -11.98 6.23
N ASP A 315 -20.16 -12.35 5.00
CA ASP A 315 -21.43 -12.74 4.38
C ASP A 315 -22.56 -13.20 5.33
N GLY A 316 -23.58 -12.38 5.54
CA GLY A 316 -24.77 -12.77 6.30
C GLY A 316 -25.61 -13.84 5.59
N SER A 317 -25.61 -13.88 4.26
CA SER A 317 -26.42 -14.81 3.46
C SER A 317 -26.03 -16.28 3.60
N ASN A 318 -24.88 -16.62 4.18
CA ASN A 318 -24.61 -17.99 4.61
C ASN A 318 -24.40 -18.14 6.12
N SER A 319 -24.70 -17.13 6.95
CA SER A 319 -24.51 -17.07 8.42
C SER A 319 -23.16 -16.50 8.90
N ASN A 320 -22.85 -15.28 8.45
CA ASN A 320 -21.65 -14.50 8.76
C ASN A 320 -20.34 -15.15 8.27
N LYS A 321 -20.18 -15.13 6.92
CA LYS A 321 -19.43 -16.10 6.09
C LYS A 321 -18.50 -15.53 4.94
N PRO A 322 -17.73 -16.39 4.23
CA PRO A 322 -16.60 -16.05 3.37
C PRO A 322 -16.39 -16.89 2.09
N THR A 323 -15.40 -16.47 1.34
CA THR A 323 -15.01 -16.80 -0.01
C THR A 323 -13.84 -15.86 -0.43
N ILE A 324 -13.40 -15.80 -1.68
CA ILE A 324 -12.55 -14.74 -2.26
C ILE A 324 -13.19 -14.41 -3.65
N GLN A 325 -12.99 -13.27 -4.36
CA GLN A 325 -13.83 -12.95 -5.72
C GLN A 325 -12.40 -12.84 -6.55
N LYS A 326 -12.23 -13.03 -7.87
CA LYS A 326 -11.55 -11.95 -8.63
C LYS A 326 -12.49 -11.56 -9.85
N PHE A 327 -12.48 -10.58 -10.80
CA PHE A 327 -10.83 -8.45 -11.85
C PHE A 327 -9.84 -8.53 -13.09
N ASN A 328 -10.11 -7.78 -14.12
CA ASN A 328 -10.72 -8.34 -15.27
C ASN A 328 -11.08 -7.11 -16.08
N GLY A 329 -12.34 -6.74 -16.04
CA GLY A 329 -12.92 -5.64 -16.81
C GLY A 329 -14.41 -5.42 -16.63
N THR A 330 -15.22 -6.34 -16.06
CA THR A 330 -16.67 -6.04 -15.87
C THR A 330 -17.50 -6.84 -14.86
N THR A 331 -17.23 -8.13 -14.58
CA THR A 331 -18.12 -9.17 -13.93
C THR A 331 -17.43 -10.08 -12.88
N TRP A 332 -17.67 -9.96 -11.57
CA TRP A 332 -16.90 -10.68 -10.53
C TRP A 332 -17.40 -12.16 -10.57
N GLN A 333 -16.60 -13.10 -11.12
CA GLN A 333 -16.86 -14.55 -11.36
C GLN A 333 -15.58 -15.45 -11.08
N VAL A 334 -15.50 -16.78 -11.23
CA VAL A 334 -15.64 -17.63 -10.02
C VAL A 334 -14.47 -18.69 -9.89
N LEU A 335 -14.14 -19.49 -8.84
CA LEU A 335 -13.10 -20.59 -8.76
C LEU A 335 -13.39 -21.85 -7.83
N GLY A 336 -13.32 -23.16 -8.24
CA GLY A 336 -13.61 -24.57 -7.70
C GLY A 336 -15.04 -25.29 -7.44
N GLN A 337 -15.32 -25.99 -6.29
CA GLN A 337 -16.60 -26.70 -5.83
C GLN A 337 -17.41 -25.93 -4.70
N SER A 338 -18.43 -26.37 -3.90
CA SER A 338 -19.04 -25.48 -2.81
C SER A 338 -19.55 -26.04 -1.42
N GLY A 339 -19.74 -25.41 -0.21
CA GLY A 339 -19.43 -24.10 0.53
C GLY A 339 -18.09 -24.13 1.37
N PHE A 340 -17.43 -23.07 1.95
CA PHE A 340 -16.00 -23.14 2.48
C PHE A 340 -15.44 -23.60 3.85
N SER A 341 -15.77 -23.00 5.00
CA SER A 341 -15.07 -23.14 6.30
C SER A 341 -15.46 -24.46 6.92
N ILE A 342 -15.71 -24.53 8.23
CA ILE A 342 -16.76 -25.44 8.67
C ILE A 342 -17.76 -24.77 9.67
N GLY A 343 -17.57 -23.54 10.20
CA GLY A 343 -18.53 -22.81 11.07
C GLY A 343 -18.56 -21.27 10.91
N SER A 344 -19.58 -20.57 11.45
CA SER A 344 -19.76 -19.09 11.43
C SER A 344 -18.80 -18.37 12.33
N VAL A 345 -18.58 -17.04 12.17
CA VAL A 345 -17.61 -16.34 13.04
C VAL A 345 -17.85 -14.89 13.40
N ASN A 346 -16.79 -14.29 13.94
CA ASN A 346 -16.69 -13.00 14.54
C ASN A 346 -15.63 -12.12 13.82
N PHE A 347 -14.46 -12.57 13.32
CA PHE A 347 -13.38 -11.66 12.82
C PHE A 347 -12.25 -12.17 11.91
N LEU A 348 -11.68 -11.23 11.17
CA LEU A 348 -11.20 -11.45 9.83
C LEU A 348 -10.38 -10.22 9.38
N SER A 349 -9.24 -10.36 8.66
CA SER A 349 -8.69 -9.39 7.66
C SER A 349 -7.39 -9.98 6.99
N PHE A 350 -6.71 -9.27 6.07
CA PHE A 350 -5.96 -9.76 4.88
C PHE A 350 -4.62 -8.96 4.61
N ILE A 351 -3.82 -9.01 3.50
CA ILE A 351 -2.44 -8.36 3.28
C ILE A 351 -1.50 -8.67 2.06
N LEU A 352 -0.52 -7.84 1.59
CA LEU A 352 0.30 -8.13 0.37
C LEU A 352 1.75 -7.54 0.18
N ASN A 353 2.51 -8.05 -0.82
CA ASN A 353 3.90 -7.62 -1.17
C ASN A 353 4.41 -7.74 -2.66
N ASN A 354 4.83 -8.91 -3.24
CA ASN A 354 5.32 -9.04 -4.67
C ASN A 354 5.02 -10.31 -5.61
N GLY A 355 3.84 -10.96 -5.71
CA GLY A 355 3.51 -12.22 -6.48
C GLY A 355 2.63 -13.40 -5.88
N THR A 356 3.12 -14.20 -4.90
CA THR A 356 2.76 -15.40 -4.06
C THR A 356 1.92 -15.15 -2.72
N PRO A 357 0.56 -15.32 -2.74
CA PRO A 357 -0.54 -15.05 -1.75
C PRO A 357 -1.11 -15.50 -0.30
N TYR A 358 -0.47 -15.76 0.87
CA TYR A 358 -1.06 -16.03 2.26
C TYR A 358 -2.41 -15.35 2.89
N ALA A 359 -2.99 -15.82 4.08
CA ALA A 359 -4.11 -15.30 5.00
C ALA A 359 -4.15 -15.69 6.54
N ALA A 360 -5.13 -15.29 7.42
CA ALA A 360 -5.56 -15.90 8.74
C ALA A 360 -6.86 -15.26 9.34
N TYR A 361 -7.55 -15.87 10.34
CA TYR A 361 -8.96 -15.58 10.83
C TYR A 361 -9.50 -16.43 12.07
N ASP A 362 -10.78 -16.86 12.27
CA ASP A 362 -11.36 -17.34 13.60
C ASP A 362 -12.59 -18.34 13.79
N ASP A 363 -12.60 -19.67 13.49
CA ASP A 363 -13.86 -20.47 13.27
C ASP A 363 -14.69 -21.06 14.43
N ASN A 364 -15.88 -20.50 14.76
CA ASN A 364 -16.70 -20.91 15.93
C ASN A 364 -16.99 -22.40 16.04
N GLY A 365 -16.92 -23.18 14.96
CA GLY A 365 -17.38 -24.56 14.96
C GLY A 365 -16.36 -25.65 15.35
N ASP A 366 -15.05 -25.39 15.37
CA ASP A 366 -14.06 -26.15 16.17
C ASP A 366 -13.56 -25.13 17.17
N ASN A 367 -14.51 -24.68 17.97
CA ASN A 367 -14.29 -23.77 19.07
C ASN A 367 -13.41 -22.61 18.58
N ASN A 368 -13.94 -21.75 17.71
CA ASN A 368 -13.40 -20.46 17.21
C ASN A 368 -11.96 -20.45 16.58
N LYS A 369 -11.34 -21.59 16.24
CA LYS A 369 -9.91 -21.66 15.76
C LYS A 369 -9.54 -21.04 14.39
N ALA A 370 -8.30 -20.54 14.30
CA ALA A 370 -7.91 -19.41 13.45
C ALA A 370 -7.56 -19.53 11.92
N TYR A 371 -7.53 -20.73 11.35
CA TYR A 371 -7.18 -21.22 9.99
C TYR A 371 -6.12 -20.53 9.04
N VAL A 372 -5.66 -21.16 7.94
CA VAL A 372 -4.67 -20.59 6.95
C VAL A 372 -4.79 -21.14 5.50
N LYS A 373 -5.98 -21.42 4.92
CA LYS A 373 -6.14 -22.10 3.58
C LYS A 373 -5.57 -21.50 2.23
N ARG A 374 -4.25 -21.30 2.04
CA ARG A 374 -3.36 -21.08 0.84
C ARG A 374 -3.86 -21.84 -0.41
N PHE A 375 -3.28 -21.60 -1.60
CA PHE A 375 -3.79 -21.85 -2.97
C PHE A 375 -2.68 -22.55 -3.85
N ASN A 376 -2.86 -23.72 -4.52
CA ASN A 376 -2.02 -24.32 -5.64
C ASN A 376 -2.61 -24.55 -7.10
N GLY A 377 -3.92 -24.38 -7.34
CA GLY A 377 -4.59 -24.08 -8.61
C GLY A 377 -6.15 -24.06 -8.69
N THR A 378 -6.94 -24.77 -7.83
CA THR A 378 -8.44 -24.83 -7.85
C THR A 378 -9.20 -25.12 -6.51
N ASN A 379 -8.61 -25.64 -5.42
CA ASN A 379 -9.27 -25.91 -4.09
C ASN A 379 -8.60 -25.32 -2.81
N TRP A 380 -9.10 -25.51 -1.58
CA TRP A 380 -8.43 -24.92 -0.40
C TRP A 380 -8.38 -25.93 0.79
N GLU A 381 -7.31 -25.89 1.59
CA GLU A 381 -6.72 -27.01 2.42
C GLU A 381 -5.52 -26.46 3.24
N LYS A 382 -4.51 -27.23 3.82
CA LYS A 382 -3.62 -27.00 5.03
C LYS A 382 -2.13 -26.47 5.00
N LEU A 383 -1.71 -25.59 5.97
CA LEU A 383 -0.43 -24.92 6.39
C LEU A 383 -0.56 -25.22 7.87
N GLY A 384 0.32 -26.02 8.43
CA GLY A 384 0.04 -26.63 9.75
C GLY A 384 -0.95 -27.79 9.65
N LEU A 385 -1.44 -28.29 10.79
CA LEU A 385 -2.10 -29.60 10.84
C LEU A 385 -3.55 -29.63 11.43
N SER A 386 -3.95 -29.29 12.66
CA SER A 386 -5.39 -29.42 13.10
C SER A 386 -6.03 -28.07 13.31
N GLY A 387 -6.02 -27.55 14.54
CA GLY A 387 -5.87 -26.13 14.80
C GLY A 387 -4.47 -25.64 14.46
N LEU A 388 -4.24 -24.42 14.89
CA LEU A 388 -2.98 -23.86 15.29
C LEU A 388 -3.35 -22.84 16.39
N SER A 389 -4.25 -23.24 17.32
CA SER A 389 -4.76 -22.48 18.48
C SER A 389 -5.56 -23.36 19.45
N GLU A 390 -5.26 -23.38 20.79
CA GLU A 390 -6.23 -23.75 21.85
C GLU A 390 -6.95 -22.42 22.09
N GLY A 391 -8.16 -22.12 21.63
CA GLY A 391 -9.02 -22.66 20.59
C GLY A 391 -9.89 -21.54 19.99
N ILE A 392 -10.85 -21.01 20.77
CA ILE A 392 -11.83 -19.93 20.44
C ILE A 392 -11.31 -18.57 19.86
N ALA A 393 -10.49 -18.56 18.81
CA ALA A 393 -9.87 -17.36 18.26
C ALA A 393 -10.91 -16.31 17.79
N ASP A 394 -10.49 -15.06 17.63
CA ASP A 394 -11.31 -13.95 17.12
C ASP A 394 -10.44 -12.73 16.70
N HIS A 395 -11.02 -11.55 16.51
CA HIS A 395 -10.51 -10.23 16.08
C HIS A 395 -9.49 -10.00 14.89
N VAL A 396 -8.78 -11.02 14.41
CA VAL A 396 -7.86 -11.30 13.27
C VAL A 396 -7.48 -10.38 12.07
N VAL A 397 -6.23 -10.54 11.54
CA VAL A 397 -5.64 -10.31 10.16
C VAL A 397 -4.43 -11.30 9.87
N ILE A 398 -3.41 -10.92 9.08
CA ILE A 398 -2.28 -11.68 8.43
C ILE A 398 -1.36 -10.71 7.61
N GLU A 399 -0.01 -10.87 7.34
CA GLU A 399 0.95 -10.29 6.29
C GLU A 399 2.04 -11.23 5.66
N SER A 400 3.06 -10.73 4.90
CA SER A 400 4.11 -11.40 4.07
C SER A 400 5.34 -10.57 3.61
N ASN A 401 6.56 -11.09 3.70
CA ASN A 401 7.79 -10.29 3.50
C ASN A 401 8.49 -10.36 2.15
N SER A 402 9.59 -9.60 1.99
CA SER A 402 10.40 -9.64 0.76
C SER A 402 11.00 -11.02 0.45
N ALA A 403 11.23 -11.87 1.45
CA ALA A 403 11.58 -13.28 1.28
C ALA A 403 10.36 -14.20 1.03
N GLY A 404 9.15 -13.70 1.28
CA GLY A 404 7.91 -14.25 0.79
C GLY A 404 7.27 -15.37 1.61
N LEU A 405 7.31 -15.27 2.93
CA LEU A 405 6.80 -16.31 3.85
C LEU A 405 5.53 -15.85 4.64
N PRO A 406 4.84 -16.71 5.43
CA PRO A 406 3.67 -16.48 6.31
C PRO A 406 3.95 -16.65 7.85
N TYR A 407 3.13 -16.07 8.75
CA TYR A 407 3.20 -16.11 10.24
C TYR A 407 2.24 -17.03 11.09
N VAL A 408 0.89 -17.07 10.89
CA VAL A 408 -0.28 -17.32 11.84
C VAL A 408 -0.39 -16.19 12.89
N PHE A 409 -1.33 -16.11 13.86
CA PHE A 409 -1.17 -15.50 15.22
C PHE A 409 -2.46 -15.60 16.02
N TYR A 410 -2.49 -16.27 17.17
CA TYR A 410 -3.45 -17.38 17.38
C TYR A 410 -4.07 -17.52 18.82
N GLN A 411 -3.89 -18.62 19.59
CA GLN A 411 -4.13 -18.77 21.06
C GLN A 411 -3.56 -20.06 21.71
N ASP A 412 -3.30 -20.16 23.03
CA ASP A 412 -2.94 -21.41 23.77
C ASP A 412 -3.79 -21.86 24.99
N ILE A 413 -4.94 -21.26 25.30
CA ILE A 413 -5.80 -21.38 26.54
C ILE A 413 -5.11 -21.42 27.91
N VAL A 414 -3.90 -21.96 28.08
CA VAL A 414 -3.25 -22.18 29.36
C VAL A 414 -2.89 -20.84 30.01
N ASN A 415 -2.85 -19.73 29.23
CA ASN A 415 -2.23 -18.51 29.71
C ASN A 415 -2.98 -17.17 29.73
N SER A 416 -4.19 -16.90 29.19
CA SER A 416 -4.82 -15.56 28.86
C SER A 416 -4.16 -14.24 29.20
N GLY A 417 -4.26 -13.23 28.34
CA GLY A 417 -4.95 -13.16 27.08
C GLY A 417 -3.87 -12.94 26.02
N LYS A 418 -2.93 -13.87 25.93
CA LYS A 418 -1.52 -13.51 25.92
C LYS A 418 -0.80 -13.29 24.60
N ALA A 419 -1.11 -12.26 23.79
CA ALA A 419 -0.26 -11.82 22.64
C ALA A 419 1.16 -12.45 22.60
N THR A 420 1.53 -13.30 21.62
CA THR A 420 2.63 -14.29 21.70
C THR A 420 3.82 -14.10 20.74
N VAL A 421 4.40 -15.19 20.17
CA VAL A 421 5.33 -15.31 19.00
C VAL A 421 5.14 -16.70 18.23
N GLN A 422 5.68 -17.12 17.04
CA GLN A 422 5.39 -18.33 16.09
C GLN A 422 5.72 -18.09 14.57
N LYS A 423 5.93 -19.11 13.63
CA LYS A 423 6.37 -19.07 12.15
C LYS A 423 5.80 -20.07 11.12
N TYR A 424 5.99 -19.88 9.79
CA TYR A 424 6.10 -20.97 8.77
C TYR A 424 7.43 -20.84 7.99
N ASN A 425 7.90 -21.95 7.38
CA ASN A 425 9.12 -21.97 6.57
C ASN A 425 9.11 -22.85 5.32
N GLY A 426 8.17 -23.78 5.20
CA GLY A 426 8.26 -24.94 4.31
C GLY A 426 7.19 -25.98 4.61
N THR A 427 6.98 -26.31 5.89
CA THR A 427 6.23 -27.54 6.26
C THR A 427 5.06 -27.42 7.26
N ASN A 428 5.16 -26.70 8.38
CA ASN A 428 4.14 -26.55 9.45
C ASN A 428 4.34 -25.16 10.11
N TRP A 429 4.21 -25.08 11.45
CA TRP A 429 4.52 -23.94 12.29
C TRP A 429 5.04 -24.45 13.76
N GLU A 430 5.97 -23.80 14.56
CA GLU A 430 6.80 -24.10 15.86
C GLU A 430 6.99 -22.79 16.69
N ASN A 431 7.72 -22.76 17.86
CA ASN A 431 7.93 -21.58 18.74
C ASN A 431 9.39 -20.96 19.09
N VAL A 432 9.63 -19.84 19.86
CA VAL A 432 10.88 -18.91 19.92
C VAL A 432 11.83 -19.30 21.15
N GLY A 433 11.44 -20.10 22.19
CA GLY A 433 12.14 -20.50 23.47
C GLY A 433 11.25 -20.97 24.70
N PRO A 434 11.29 -20.40 25.97
CA PRO A 434 10.31 -20.54 27.11
C PRO A 434 9.43 -19.28 27.58
N ALA A 435 8.06 -19.24 27.55
CA ALA A 435 7.14 -18.17 26.99
C ALA A 435 6.53 -16.98 27.81
N GLY A 436 6.66 -15.73 27.32
CA GLY A 436 6.89 -14.60 28.27
C GLY A 436 6.33 -13.17 28.13
N PHE A 437 7.02 -12.21 27.50
CA PHE A 437 6.56 -10.76 27.44
C PHE A 437 6.62 -9.94 28.97
N SER A 438 5.66 -7.98 29.88
CA SER A 438 4.78 -6.75 29.65
C SER A 438 3.28 -6.82 29.13
N LEU A 439 2.59 -5.76 28.65
CA LEU A 439 1.38 -5.28 29.36
C LEU A 439 -0.11 -5.67 29.04
N GLY A 440 -0.55 -6.31 27.94
CA GLY A 440 -1.88 -7.01 28.01
C GLY A 440 -2.67 -7.54 26.76
N PRO A 441 -3.90 -8.10 26.97
CA PRO A 441 -4.64 -9.14 26.18
C PRO A 441 -5.64 -8.90 25.01
N VAL A 442 -5.54 -7.81 24.29
CA VAL A 442 -6.02 -7.48 22.94
C VAL A 442 -7.24 -8.08 22.17
N PHE A 443 -8.01 -7.29 21.34
CA PHE A 443 -9.17 -7.65 20.41
C PHE A 443 -9.62 -6.71 19.13
N TYR A 444 -8.98 -6.45 17.92
CA TYR A 444 -9.61 -5.89 16.60
C TYR A 444 -8.66 -5.34 15.44
N ASN A 445 -8.31 -6.09 14.37
CA ASN A 445 -6.93 -6.06 13.76
C ASN A 445 -6.55 -5.41 12.39
N SER A 446 -5.22 -5.36 12.20
CA SER A 446 -4.33 -4.79 11.15
C SER A 446 -3.35 -5.76 10.50
N ILE A 447 -2.67 -5.38 9.36
CA ILE A 447 -1.19 -5.60 9.09
C ILE A 447 -0.67 -5.29 7.60
N GLY A 448 0.67 -5.10 7.28
CA GLY A 448 1.40 -4.71 5.99
C GLY A 448 2.96 -5.02 5.91
N PHE A 449 3.72 -5.15 4.75
CA PHE A 449 5.17 -5.62 4.76
C PHE A 449 6.50 -4.87 4.32
N ASP A 450 7.55 -5.05 5.15
CA ASP A 450 9.05 -4.86 5.09
C ASP A 450 9.82 -5.40 3.85
N GLY A 451 11.12 -5.10 3.87
CA GLY A 451 12.19 -6.06 3.56
C GLY A 451 12.07 -7.39 4.34
N ASN A 452 12.87 -7.65 5.38
CA ASN A 452 12.93 -8.99 6.00
C ASN A 452 12.34 -9.14 7.41
N LEU A 453 12.90 -8.65 8.54
CA LEU A 453 12.30 -8.91 9.87
C LEU A 453 10.90 -8.16 10.11
N PRO A 454 10.27 -8.05 11.32
CA PRO A 454 8.97 -7.33 11.51
C PRO A 454 9.14 -5.79 11.43
N GLN A 455 8.69 -4.77 12.18
CA GLN A 455 7.69 -4.41 13.20
C GLN A 455 6.40 -5.21 13.39
N VAL A 456 5.61 -4.84 14.39
CA VAL A 456 4.24 -5.29 14.60
C VAL A 456 3.45 -4.11 15.19
N ALA A 457 2.32 -4.36 15.85
CA ALA A 457 1.48 -3.51 16.70
C ALA A 457 0.38 -4.38 17.37
N TYR A 458 -0.49 -3.81 18.20
CA TYR A 458 -1.75 -4.33 18.76
C TYR A 458 -2.61 -3.36 19.68
N CYS A 459 -3.64 -3.80 20.47
CA CYS A 459 -4.46 -2.99 21.43
C CYS A 459 -5.37 -3.80 22.46
N ASN A 460 -5.47 -3.57 23.83
CA ASN A 460 -5.71 -4.45 25.05
C ASN A 460 -6.42 -3.90 26.39
N ALA A 461 -7.57 -4.20 26.99
CA ALA A 461 -8.14 -3.48 28.20
C ALA A 461 -7.79 -3.78 29.75
N ASN A 462 -6.56 -3.84 30.35
CA ASN A 462 -6.29 -3.43 31.80
C ASN A 462 -5.06 -2.55 32.27
N ASP A 463 -4.41 -1.68 31.48
CA ASP A 463 -4.09 -0.24 31.78
C ASP A 463 -4.88 0.90 30.98
N ASN A 464 -5.94 1.59 31.45
CA ASN A 464 -6.67 2.70 30.79
C ASN A 464 -7.65 2.49 29.56
N TYR A 465 -7.33 2.75 28.30
CA TYR A 465 -7.83 2.00 27.10
C TYR A 465 -6.62 2.03 26.10
N LYS A 466 -5.39 1.82 26.61
CA LYS A 466 -4.13 2.40 26.12
C LYS A 466 -3.39 1.70 24.98
N GLY A 467 -3.34 2.13 23.72
CA GLY A 467 -2.51 1.42 22.71
C GLY A 467 -1.00 1.39 23.05
N PHE A 468 -0.11 0.59 22.46
CA PHE A 468 1.37 0.59 22.77
C PHE A 468 2.30 0.36 21.47
N VAL A 469 3.54 -0.27 21.38
CA VAL A 469 4.38 -0.69 20.12
C VAL A 469 5.91 -1.10 20.37
N GLN A 470 6.46 -2.35 20.22
CA GLN A 470 7.74 -3.11 20.69
C GLN A 470 9.20 -3.50 20.00
N LYS A 471 9.77 -3.21 18.77
CA LYS A 471 11.18 -3.34 18.14
C LYS A 471 12.04 -4.63 17.65
N PHE A 472 11.66 -5.91 17.41
CA PHE A 472 12.55 -7.09 16.99
C PHE A 472 13.96 -7.02 16.30
N ASN A 473 14.77 -8.06 16.53
CA ASN A 473 15.97 -8.37 15.77
C ASN A 473 16.32 -9.88 15.65
N GLY A 474 15.80 -10.78 16.50
CA GLY A 474 16.31 -12.16 16.55
C GLY A 474 15.79 -13.08 17.67
N THR A 475 15.72 -12.62 18.92
CA THR A 475 15.28 -13.41 20.12
C THR A 475 14.47 -12.67 21.21
N SER A 476 14.95 -11.56 21.78
CA SER A 476 14.43 -11.01 23.06
C SER A 476 14.34 -9.45 23.13
N TRP A 477 14.09 -8.70 24.23
CA TRP A 477 13.57 -7.28 24.15
C TRP A 477 14.09 -6.19 25.18
N GLU A 478 14.18 -4.87 24.84
CA GLU A 478 14.86 -3.72 25.58
C GLU A 478 14.66 -2.31 24.96
N THR A 479 15.10 -1.19 25.55
CA THR A 479 14.91 0.19 25.04
C THR A 479 16.07 1.21 25.01
N ILE A 480 16.08 2.04 23.94
CA ILE A 480 16.11 3.52 24.03
C ILE A 480 14.82 4.11 23.37
N GLY A 481 14.09 4.97 24.09
CA GLY A 481 12.62 5.01 24.06
C GLY A 481 11.97 5.17 25.46
N ASN A 482 11.05 4.25 25.88
CA ASN A 482 10.13 4.15 27.07
C ASN A 482 8.58 4.60 27.22
N ALA A 483 7.68 4.83 26.20
CA ALA A 483 6.47 5.72 26.15
C ALA A 483 5.30 5.34 25.28
N PRO A 484 4.16 5.97 25.64
CA PRO A 484 3.31 7.14 25.15
C PRO A 484 3.69 8.70 25.37
N PHE A 485 2.88 9.57 26.03
CA PHE A 485 2.77 11.09 25.78
C PHE A 485 2.29 12.21 27.00
N SER A 486 0.25 12.64 28.16
CA SER A 486 -0.46 13.39 29.37
C SER A 486 -1.47 12.55 30.27
N GLU A 487 -2.79 12.30 29.96
CA GLU A 487 -3.68 11.11 30.28
C GLU A 487 -5.09 10.80 29.44
N SER A 488 -5.73 10.16 28.34
CA SER A 488 -6.14 9.39 26.97
C SER A 488 -5.76 8.15 25.95
N SER A 489 -6.68 7.42 25.18
CA SER A 489 -6.80 5.92 24.76
C SER A 489 -7.22 5.42 23.30
N ALA A 490 -7.28 4.10 22.94
CA ALA A 490 -7.18 3.46 21.57
C ALA A 490 -8.04 2.14 21.10
N GLN A 491 -9.19 2.11 20.33
CA GLN A 491 -9.95 0.93 19.64
C GLN A 491 -9.92 0.68 18.02
N PHE A 492 -9.39 -0.42 17.38
CA PHE A 492 -9.51 -0.92 15.92
C PHE A 492 -8.41 -0.65 14.81
N SER A 493 -8.02 -1.72 14.03
CA SER A 493 -7.56 -2.00 12.60
C SER A 493 -6.13 -1.73 11.96
N ASP A 494 -5.83 -1.95 10.64
CA ASP A 494 -4.63 -1.86 9.66
C ASP A 494 -3.09 -1.61 9.96
N MET A 495 -2.12 -1.97 9.05
CA MET A 495 -0.67 -1.57 8.95
C MET A 495 0.04 -1.76 7.58
N ALA A 496 1.05 -0.90 7.25
CA ALA A 496 1.13 -0.14 5.91
C ALA A 496 2.75 0.07 5.66
N ILE A 497 3.52 -0.16 4.55
CA ILE A 497 5.06 -0.15 4.60
C ILE A 497 5.97 0.51 3.50
N TYR A 498 7.21 1.00 3.85
CA TYR A 498 8.38 1.42 2.98
C TYR A 498 9.64 2.05 3.71
N ASN A 499 10.91 1.91 3.25
CA ASN A 499 12.19 2.59 3.68
C ASN A 499 12.31 3.22 5.09
N GLY A 500 12.66 2.42 6.10
CA GLY A 500 13.41 2.82 7.31
C GLY A 500 12.97 3.97 8.26
N ILE A 501 11.94 4.79 8.06
CA ILE A 501 11.81 6.15 8.68
C ILE A 501 10.48 6.46 9.47
N THR A 502 9.61 5.46 9.53
CA THR A 502 8.31 5.08 10.19
C THR A 502 7.21 5.87 10.89
N TYR A 503 6.01 5.42 10.51
CA TYR A 503 4.89 6.28 10.44
C TYR A 503 3.53 5.54 10.54
N VAL A 504 2.95 5.41 11.76
CA VAL A 504 1.86 4.52 12.30
C VAL A 504 0.55 5.23 12.92
N THR A 505 -0.22 4.80 13.96
CA THR A 505 -1.14 5.61 14.87
C THR A 505 -1.69 4.83 16.09
N TYR A 506 -2.67 5.40 16.81
CA TYR A 506 -4.02 4.85 17.03
C TYR A 506 -5.11 5.87 16.65
N ARG A 507 -5.49 6.86 17.47
CA ARG A 507 -6.35 7.97 17.00
C ARG A 507 -6.32 9.34 17.78
N ASP A 508 -5.19 9.83 18.32
CA ASP A 508 -5.06 10.81 19.48
C ASP A 508 -6.30 11.57 20.05
N ALA A 509 -6.45 11.58 21.38
CA ALA A 509 -7.71 11.72 22.10
C ALA A 509 -7.75 12.96 22.98
N ASN A 510 -7.48 14.06 22.33
CA ASN A 510 -7.48 15.35 22.99
C ASN A 510 -8.09 16.43 22.12
N SER A 511 -8.65 16.05 20.98
CA SER A 511 -8.49 16.82 19.73
C SER A 511 -9.84 17.18 19.09
N SER A 512 -10.86 17.06 19.90
CA SER A 512 -12.23 16.71 19.56
C SER A 512 -12.56 15.45 18.76
N ASN A 513 -11.82 14.68 17.91
CA ASN A 513 -10.41 14.49 17.58
C ASN A 513 -9.78 15.14 16.28
N LYS A 514 -10.41 15.33 15.09
CA LYS A 514 -9.82 16.05 13.88
C LYS A 514 -8.32 15.83 13.52
N ILE A 515 -8.01 14.94 12.57
CA ILE A 515 -6.71 14.26 12.36
C ILE A 515 -5.72 15.14 11.57
N THR A 516 -4.41 14.86 11.50
CA THR A 516 -3.53 13.94 12.25
C THR A 516 -2.63 12.96 11.38
N VAL A 517 -1.28 13.05 11.31
CA VAL A 517 -0.22 12.05 10.86
C VAL A 517 0.89 11.95 11.95
N LYS A 518 2.22 11.57 11.82
CA LYS A 518 3.41 11.93 12.76
C LYS A 518 4.78 11.09 12.91
N LYS A 519 5.99 11.43 12.39
CA LYS A 519 7.20 10.50 12.19
C LYS A 519 8.23 10.11 13.30
N PHE A 520 8.68 8.82 13.44
CA PHE A 520 9.93 8.45 14.20
C PHE A 520 11.23 8.68 13.48
N ASN A 521 11.64 9.92 13.26
CA ASN A 521 12.90 10.18 12.55
C ASN A 521 14.22 9.54 13.06
N GLY A 522 14.33 9.05 14.30
CA GLY A 522 15.55 8.48 14.89
C GLY A 522 15.87 9.00 16.30
N THR A 523 15.68 10.30 16.58
CA THR A 523 15.77 10.86 17.96
C THR A 523 14.66 11.86 18.36
N SER A 524 14.44 12.91 17.56
CA SER A 524 13.79 14.19 17.94
C SER A 524 13.72 15.15 16.72
N TRP A 525 12.79 16.11 16.54
CA TRP A 525 11.40 16.25 17.01
C TRP A 525 10.48 16.30 15.75
N GLU A 526 9.36 17.06 15.73
CA GLU A 526 8.38 17.41 14.66
C GLU A 526 7.07 16.58 14.40
N VAL A 527 5.98 16.91 15.10
CA VAL A 527 4.71 17.45 14.52
C VAL A 527 4.84 17.91 13.04
N ILE A 528 3.92 17.57 12.12
CA ILE A 528 3.91 18.07 10.70
C ILE A 528 2.48 18.20 10.09
N GLY A 529 1.58 19.00 10.67
CA GLY A 529 0.28 19.40 10.09
C GLY A 529 -0.43 20.46 10.94
N THR A 530 -1.64 20.96 10.59
CA THR A 530 -2.53 21.76 11.49
C THR A 530 -4.04 21.74 11.11
N PRO A 531 -4.85 20.79 11.63
CA PRO A 531 -6.31 20.67 11.43
C PRO A 531 -7.23 21.79 11.96
N GLY A 532 -8.11 22.33 11.12
CA GLY A 532 -9.09 23.33 11.54
C GLY A 532 -10.37 22.73 12.16
N PHE A 533 -11.51 23.18 11.65
CA PHE A 533 -12.86 22.62 11.88
C PHE A 533 -13.01 21.18 11.35
N SER A 534 -11.94 20.62 10.79
CA SER A 534 -11.96 19.97 9.49
C SER A 534 -11.96 18.44 9.64
N ALA A 535 -12.92 17.67 9.11
CA ALA A 535 -14.24 18.10 8.62
C ALA A 535 -15.41 17.58 9.50
N ASP A 536 -15.18 16.51 10.32
CA ASP A 536 -15.69 16.16 11.68
C ASP A 536 -15.64 14.65 12.14
N ALA A 537 -16.70 13.82 12.21
CA ALA A 537 -16.75 12.61 13.10
C ALA A 537 -16.54 11.14 12.61
N VAL A 538 -15.39 10.86 12.04
CA VAL A 538 -14.59 9.61 11.93
C VAL A 538 -15.15 8.18 12.13
N ALA A 539 -16.01 7.68 11.26
CA ALA A 539 -16.47 6.30 11.51
C ALA A 539 -15.44 5.16 11.37
N PHE A 540 -14.16 5.35 10.93
CA PHE A 540 -12.97 4.44 11.00
C PHE A 540 -11.82 4.93 10.04
N THR A 541 -10.49 4.67 10.18
CA THR A 541 -9.39 5.29 9.36
C THR A 541 -8.43 4.43 8.47
N SER A 542 -7.11 4.64 8.27
CA SER A 542 -6.22 4.04 7.20
C SER A 542 -5.34 5.10 6.46
N ILE A 543 -4.02 4.92 6.21
CA ILE A 543 -3.07 5.84 5.48
C ILE A 543 -2.06 5.00 4.55
N ALA A 544 -0.74 5.20 4.26
CA ALA A 544 0.15 4.45 3.27
C ALA A 544 1.77 4.46 3.08
N VAL A 545 2.73 5.38 3.49
CA VAL A 545 4.04 5.76 2.73
C VAL A 545 4.52 7.33 2.23
N TYR A 546 4.30 8.12 1.08
CA TYR A 546 5.14 8.62 -0.19
C TYR A 546 6.04 9.90 -0.15
N ASN A 547 6.56 10.40 -1.28
CA ASN A 547 7.26 11.67 -1.52
C ASN A 547 7.44 11.93 -3.04
N GLY A 548 7.40 13.18 -3.53
CA GLY A 548 7.74 13.54 -4.92
C GLY A 548 6.55 13.98 -5.80
N THR A 549 5.62 13.08 -6.12
CA THR A 549 4.43 13.34 -6.98
C THR A 549 3.02 13.37 -6.33
N PRO A 550 2.83 13.41 -4.99
CA PRO A 550 2.05 12.38 -4.29
C PRO A 550 0.62 12.72 -3.87
N TYR A 551 -0.03 11.78 -3.19
CA TYR A 551 -1.45 11.77 -2.84
C TYR A 551 -1.75 11.47 -1.35
N VAL A 552 -2.99 11.69 -0.82
CA VAL A 552 -3.48 11.56 0.63
C VAL A 552 -5.03 11.46 0.70
N ALA A 553 -5.78 11.16 1.80
CA ALA A 553 -7.26 11.27 1.97
C ALA A 553 -8.02 10.86 3.30
N TYR A 554 -8.37 11.72 4.30
CA TYR A 554 -9.49 11.37 5.25
C TYR A 554 -10.92 11.18 4.69
N THR A 555 -11.96 11.25 5.54
CA THR A 555 -13.42 11.51 5.41
C THR A 555 -14.00 11.67 6.87
N ASP A 556 -15.22 12.08 7.35
CA ASP A 556 -15.55 12.25 8.85
C ASP A 556 -16.91 11.78 9.60
N PHE A 557 -18.02 12.54 9.99
CA PHE A 557 -19.46 12.04 10.12
C PHE A 557 -20.67 13.06 10.23
N ALA A 558 -21.26 13.56 9.12
CA ALA A 558 -22.52 14.34 8.95
C ALA A 558 -23.33 14.26 7.63
N ASN A 559 -22.69 14.36 6.47
CA ASN A 559 -23.27 14.91 5.24
C ASN A 559 -24.35 14.03 4.49
N ASN A 560 -25.02 13.04 5.13
CA ASN A 560 -25.82 11.93 4.50
C ASN A 560 -24.91 11.01 3.66
N LEU A 561 -24.59 9.75 4.03
CA LEU A 561 -23.26 9.07 3.86
C LEU A 561 -22.75 8.79 2.44
N LYS A 562 -21.46 9.14 2.25
CA LYS A 562 -20.82 9.66 1.01
C LYS A 562 -19.32 10.05 1.09
N ILE A 563 -18.40 9.09 0.84
CA ILE A 563 -16.91 9.21 0.79
C ILE A 563 -16.26 10.21 -0.22
N THR A 564 -14.95 10.42 -0.14
CA THR A 564 -14.13 11.47 -0.79
C THR A 564 -12.59 11.12 -0.64
N VAL A 565 -11.59 11.88 -1.19
CA VAL A 565 -10.12 11.50 -1.27
C VAL A 565 -9.06 12.68 -1.34
N GLN A 566 -7.74 12.57 -1.79
CA GLN A 566 -6.68 13.68 -1.93
C GLN A 566 -5.17 13.50 -2.48
N LYS A 567 -4.27 14.53 -2.41
CA LYS A 567 -2.98 14.89 -3.19
C LYS A 567 -1.74 15.64 -2.45
N PHE A 568 -0.69 15.11 -1.76
CA PHE A 568 0.31 15.87 -0.88
C PHE A 568 1.42 16.82 -1.49
N ASN A 569 2.18 17.64 -0.67
CA ASN A 569 3.56 18.16 -1.02
C ASN A 569 4.71 18.60 0.00
N GLY A 570 4.52 19.14 1.23
CA GLY A 570 5.55 19.83 2.06
C GLY A 570 5.23 21.19 2.79
N THR A 571 4.47 22.15 2.22
CA THR A 571 4.09 23.47 2.82
C THR A 571 2.69 23.74 3.44
N ASN A 572 1.52 23.45 2.82
CA ASN A 572 0.16 23.84 3.30
C ASN A 572 -0.93 22.82 2.93
N TRP A 573 -1.45 22.00 3.86
CA TRP A 573 -2.39 20.89 3.53
C TRP A 573 -3.57 21.29 2.65
N GLU A 574 -4.02 20.39 1.77
CA GLU A 574 -4.19 20.88 0.39
C GLU A 574 -5.53 20.61 -0.35
N ILE A 575 -5.99 21.62 -1.12
CA ILE A 575 -7.20 21.62 -1.97
C ILE A 575 -6.92 21.29 -3.44
N VAL A 576 -7.74 20.42 -4.06
CA VAL A 576 -8.19 20.43 -5.48
C VAL A 576 -9.43 19.52 -5.57
N GLY A 577 -10.31 19.68 -6.56
CA GLY A 577 -11.21 18.58 -6.94
C GLY A 577 -12.21 18.08 -5.88
N PRO A 578 -12.80 16.86 -6.04
CA PRO A 578 -14.09 16.54 -5.46
C PRO A 578 -14.34 15.11 -4.95
N SER A 579 -15.54 15.01 -4.40
CA SER A 579 -16.35 13.80 -4.37
C SER A 579 -17.69 13.97 -5.15
N GLN A 580 -18.75 14.64 -4.64
CA GLN A 580 -20.17 14.82 -5.14
C GLN A 580 -20.96 13.81 -6.06
N PHE A 581 -20.38 12.87 -6.80
CA PHE A 581 -20.99 11.53 -7.01
C PHE A 581 -19.87 10.48 -6.90
N SER A 582 -19.96 9.40 -6.11
CA SER A 582 -20.73 8.15 -6.31
C SER A 582 -22.23 8.21 -5.96
N SER A 583 -22.92 7.07 -5.87
CA SER A 583 -24.38 6.95 -5.65
C SER A 583 -24.83 6.25 -4.34
N GLY A 584 -23.94 5.86 -3.40
CA GLY A 584 -24.36 5.33 -2.08
C GLY A 584 -23.36 5.20 -0.90
N THR A 585 -23.69 5.68 0.31
CA THR A 585 -23.07 5.41 1.65
C THR A 585 -21.50 5.47 1.89
N ALA A 586 -20.94 4.87 2.98
CA ALA A 586 -19.52 4.91 3.46
C ALA A 586 -18.96 3.78 4.45
N ILE A 587 -19.30 2.46 4.42
CA ILE A 587 -18.87 1.41 5.45
C ILE A 587 -17.69 0.44 5.09
N TYR A 588 -16.61 0.25 5.87
CA TYR A 588 -15.55 -0.77 5.61
C TYR A 588 -14.59 -0.41 4.44
N ILE A 589 -13.29 -0.03 4.49
CA ILE A 589 -12.52 0.52 3.31
C ILE A 589 -11.20 -0.27 2.99
N ASP A 590 -10.32 0.18 2.04
CA ASP A 590 -8.88 0.53 2.25
C ASP A 590 -8.09 1.06 0.95
N ILE A 591 -6.72 1.14 0.88
CA ILE A 591 -5.79 1.76 -0.12
C ILE A 591 -4.56 0.98 -0.66
N ALA A 592 -3.84 1.60 -1.61
CA ALA A 592 -2.47 1.36 -2.04
C ALA A 592 -1.73 2.58 -2.62
N ILE A 593 -0.42 2.81 -2.34
CA ILE A 593 0.52 3.75 -3.02
C ILE A 593 1.99 3.23 -3.19
N TYR A 594 2.70 3.58 -4.28
CA TYR A 594 4.11 3.24 -4.68
C TYR A 594 4.56 4.23 -5.77
N ASN A 595 4.74 3.83 -7.04
CA ASN A 595 5.28 4.66 -8.14
C ASN A 595 4.26 4.83 -9.29
N GLY A 596 3.33 5.77 -9.17
CA GLY A 596 2.37 6.11 -10.22
C GLY A 596 1.23 5.09 -10.37
N THR A 597 1.11 4.43 -11.53
CA THR A 597 0.22 3.27 -11.78
C THR A 597 -1.04 3.61 -12.59
N PRO A 598 -2.01 4.38 -12.06
CA PRO A 598 -2.49 4.47 -10.67
C PRO A 598 -3.94 3.94 -10.45
N TYR A 599 -4.39 3.69 -9.20
CA TYR A 599 -5.30 2.55 -8.85
C TYR A 599 -6.28 2.67 -7.59
N ALA A 600 -7.10 1.64 -7.24
CA ALA A 600 -8.07 1.44 -6.08
C ALA A 600 -9.03 0.23 -6.02
N ALA A 601 -9.87 0.17 -4.95
CA ALA A 601 -11.33 0.12 -5.13
C ALA A 601 -12.29 0.45 -3.94
N TYR A 602 -13.24 1.40 -4.14
CA TYR A 602 -14.25 2.04 -3.24
C TYR A 602 -15.32 1.09 -2.77
N GLN A 603 -16.50 1.56 -2.41
CA GLN A 603 -17.75 0.87 -2.60
C GLN A 603 -18.87 1.94 -2.70
N ASP A 604 -20.15 1.68 -2.99
CA ASP A 604 -21.26 2.64 -3.16
C ASP A 604 -22.57 1.86 -3.44
N VAL A 605 -23.69 2.46 -3.90
CA VAL A 605 -24.79 1.73 -4.54
C VAL A 605 -25.37 2.37 -5.80
N ALA A 606 -25.44 1.54 -6.83
CA ALA A 606 -26.66 1.34 -7.63
C ALA A 606 -27.04 -0.16 -7.54
N ALA A 607 -27.19 -0.68 -6.30
CA ALA A 607 -26.58 -1.95 -5.92
C ALA A 607 -27.41 -2.78 -4.88
N GLY A 608 -26.92 -3.09 -3.65
CA GLY A 608 -27.68 -3.94 -2.70
C GLY A 608 -26.97 -5.13 -2.00
N ASN A 609 -25.69 -5.05 -1.63
CA ASN A 609 -24.76 -6.12 -1.22
C ASN A 609 -23.33 -5.66 -1.56
N LYS A 610 -22.90 -5.22 -2.76
CA LYS A 610 -23.11 -5.50 -4.20
C LYS A 610 -22.00 -4.78 -5.08
N ILE A 611 -20.70 -4.90 -4.71
CA ILE A 611 -19.39 -4.24 -5.12
C ILE A 611 -19.12 -3.67 -6.59
N THR A 612 -17.89 -3.22 -6.96
CA THR A 612 -17.44 -2.59 -8.27
C THR A 612 -15.87 -2.38 -8.41
N VAL A 613 -15.16 -1.49 -9.20
CA VAL A 613 -13.64 -1.24 -9.31
C VAL A 613 -13.29 -0.21 -10.44
N GLN A 614 -12.18 0.55 -10.56
CA GLN A 614 -11.99 1.65 -11.58
C GLN A 614 -10.55 1.84 -12.23
N LYS A 615 -10.04 3.02 -12.71
CA LYS A 615 -8.58 3.35 -12.99
C LYS A 615 -8.14 4.83 -12.63
N PHE A 616 -6.84 5.24 -12.52
CA PHE A 616 -6.39 6.69 -12.55
C PHE A 616 -5.96 7.22 -13.90
N ASN A 617 -6.28 8.50 -14.18
CA ASN A 617 -5.86 9.23 -15.38
C ASN A 617 -5.38 10.70 -15.17
N GLY A 618 -6.02 11.52 -14.33
CA GLY A 618 -5.70 12.93 -14.09
C GLY A 618 -6.79 13.82 -13.45
N THR A 619 -8.11 13.60 -13.65
CA THR A 619 -9.15 14.61 -13.31
C THR A 619 -10.53 14.11 -12.85
N ASN A 620 -10.77 12.81 -12.71
CA ASN A 620 -12.07 12.18 -12.40
C ASN A 620 -11.88 11.00 -11.37
N TRP A 621 -12.69 9.94 -11.28
CA TRP A 621 -12.28 8.57 -10.82
C TRP A 621 -13.12 7.56 -11.60
N GLU A 622 -12.53 6.58 -12.31
CA GLU A 622 -13.20 5.99 -13.51
C GLU A 622 -13.50 4.48 -13.56
N ASN A 623 -14.78 4.12 -13.57
CA ASN A 623 -15.35 2.93 -14.21
C ASN A 623 -14.35 2.08 -15.05
N VAL A 624 -13.68 1.04 -14.51
CA VAL A 624 -13.06 0.02 -15.40
C VAL A 624 -14.14 -0.94 -15.92
N GLY A 625 -15.38 -0.47 -16.16
CA GLY A 625 -16.63 -1.20 -16.52
C GLY A 625 -17.90 -0.44 -16.05
N PRO A 626 -19.19 -0.82 -16.31
CA PRO A 626 -20.43 0.05 -16.16
C PRO A 626 -21.16 0.29 -14.79
N ALA A 627 -22.20 -0.46 -14.33
CA ALA A 627 -22.89 -0.25 -13.00
C ALA A 627 -23.08 -1.36 -11.88
N GLY A 628 -22.70 -2.65 -12.01
CA GLY A 628 -22.58 -3.69 -10.96
C GLY A 628 -22.00 -5.07 -11.36
N PHE A 629 -21.21 -5.81 -10.53
CA PHE A 629 -20.47 -6.99 -11.03
C PHE A 629 -20.60 -8.53 -10.62
N SER A 630 -21.06 -9.05 -9.46
CA SER A 630 -21.22 -10.51 -9.10
C SER A 630 -22.61 -11.22 -8.91
N LEU A 631 -22.63 -12.38 -8.22
CA LEU A 631 -23.74 -13.11 -7.59
C LEU A 631 -24.07 -12.79 -6.07
N GLY A 632 -23.10 -12.74 -5.12
CA GLY A 632 -23.27 -12.99 -3.65
C GLY A 632 -22.25 -12.35 -2.64
N VAL A 633 -22.48 -12.37 -1.29
CA VAL A 633 -22.59 -11.15 -0.41
C VAL A 633 -21.69 -10.80 0.82
N ALA A 634 -21.59 -9.50 1.24
CA ALA A 634 -20.40 -8.64 1.06
C ALA A 634 -19.79 -7.68 2.13
N ASN A 635 -18.52 -7.91 2.55
CA ASN A 635 -17.73 -7.30 3.67
C ASN A 635 -16.17 -7.28 3.51
N TYR A 636 -15.35 -7.47 4.59
CA TYR A 636 -14.04 -8.20 4.75
C TYR A 636 -12.66 -7.68 4.30
N ILE A 637 -12.41 -7.60 3.00
CA ILE A 637 -11.29 -6.99 2.25
C ILE A 637 -9.87 -7.03 2.86
N LYS A 638 -8.85 -7.55 2.14
CA LYS A 638 -7.58 -6.84 1.84
C LYS A 638 -7.15 -7.16 0.34
N MET A 639 -6.01 -6.70 -0.27
CA MET A 639 -5.96 -6.37 -1.74
C MET A 639 -4.70 -6.71 -2.66
N THR A 640 -4.64 -7.28 -3.91
CA THR A 640 -3.34 -7.63 -4.68
C THR A 640 -2.85 -6.67 -5.77
N PHE A 641 -1.60 -6.71 -6.21
CA PHE A 641 -1.25 -6.32 -7.57
C PHE A 641 -0.07 -7.11 -8.29
N TYR A 642 -0.18 -8.37 -8.77
CA TYR A 642 0.80 -9.02 -9.69
C TYR A 642 0.70 -8.66 -11.21
N ASP A 643 1.72 -8.84 -12.06
CA ASP A 643 1.74 -8.54 -13.53
C ASP A 643 0.73 -7.48 -14.11
N GLY A 644 1.22 -6.27 -14.42
CA GLY A 644 0.69 -5.15 -15.23
C GLY A 644 -0.78 -4.65 -15.18
N LYS A 645 -1.76 -5.41 -14.69
CA LYS A 645 -3.20 -5.28 -15.07
C LYS A 645 -4.11 -4.92 -13.90
N PRO A 646 -5.46 -5.06 -13.88
CA PRO A 646 -6.24 -6.32 -13.60
C PRO A 646 -6.85 -6.54 -12.17
N TYR A 647 -6.81 -7.79 -11.65
CA TYR A 647 -7.37 -8.50 -10.43
C TYR A 647 -8.01 -7.73 -9.21
N VAL A 648 -8.74 -8.43 -8.29
CA VAL A 648 -9.49 -8.03 -7.03
C VAL A 648 -10.06 -9.24 -6.18
N THR A 649 -11.04 -9.13 -5.23
CA THR A 649 -11.52 -10.12 -4.21
C THR A 649 -12.69 -9.72 -3.31
N TYR A 650 -13.34 -10.63 -2.53
CA TYR A 650 -14.69 -10.54 -1.89
C TYR A 650 -15.28 -11.94 -1.59
N ILE A 651 -16.54 -12.12 -1.18
CA ILE A 651 -17.12 -13.44 -0.85
C ILE A 651 -18.53 -13.88 -1.36
N ASP A 652 -18.61 -14.73 -2.34
CA ASP A 652 -19.87 -14.93 -3.02
C ASP A 652 -20.81 -15.96 -2.36
N ALA A 653 -21.69 -15.41 -1.51
CA ALA A 653 -22.85 -16.07 -0.93
C ALA A 653 -23.76 -16.81 -1.89
N GLY A 654 -23.79 -16.37 -3.15
CA GLY A 654 -24.55 -16.97 -4.25
C GLY A 654 -23.91 -18.28 -4.69
N TYR A 655 -22.66 -18.51 -4.32
CA TYR A 655 -22.06 -19.83 -4.31
C TYR A 655 -22.19 -20.55 -2.96
N GLY A 656 -23.02 -20.08 -2.02
CA GLY A 656 -23.03 -20.61 -0.64
C GLY A 656 -21.73 -20.35 0.11
N SER A 657 -20.92 -19.45 -0.45
CA SER A 657 -19.62 -19.05 0.05
C SER A 657 -18.57 -20.19 0.11
N ARG A 658 -18.17 -20.82 -1.03
CA ARG A 658 -16.76 -21.28 -1.16
C ARG A 658 -15.90 -20.23 -1.82
N ALA A 659 -14.62 -20.13 -1.42
CA ALA A 659 -13.62 -19.16 -1.87
C ALA A 659 -13.25 -19.29 -3.34
N VAL A 660 -14.20 -18.79 -4.10
CA VAL A 660 -14.06 -18.11 -5.36
C VAL A 660 -12.75 -17.30 -5.43
N VAL A 661 -12.23 -17.11 -6.65
CA VAL A 661 -11.29 -16.09 -7.14
C VAL A 661 -11.42 -16.07 -8.71
N GLN A 662 -10.60 -15.34 -9.49
CA GLN A 662 -10.72 -15.16 -10.98
C GLN A 662 -9.36 -15.00 -11.73
N LYS A 663 -9.21 -14.29 -12.87
CA LYS A 663 -8.04 -14.18 -13.79
C LYS A 663 -7.78 -12.73 -14.21
N PHE A 664 -7.28 -12.47 -15.43
CA PHE A 664 -6.71 -11.22 -15.99
C PHE A 664 -7.17 -11.07 -17.46
N ASP A 665 -7.58 -9.86 -17.86
CA ASP A 665 -7.57 -9.41 -19.26
C ASP A 665 -7.63 -7.86 -19.50
N ASN A 666 -8.25 -7.02 -18.65
CA ASN A 666 -8.63 -5.58 -18.84
C ASN A 666 -10.07 -5.30 -19.35
N ASN A 667 -10.91 -6.31 -19.60
CA ASN A 667 -12.18 -6.21 -20.36
C ASN A 667 -13.40 -6.98 -19.81
N ASN A 668 -13.23 -8.19 -19.27
CA ASN A 668 -14.32 -8.98 -18.68
C ASN A 668 -13.84 -9.65 -17.42
N TRP A 669 -14.45 -10.74 -16.94
CA TRP A 669 -13.60 -11.63 -16.19
C TRP A 669 -13.87 -13.12 -16.24
N GLU A 670 -12.86 -13.86 -15.79
CA GLU A 670 -12.76 -15.29 -15.89
C GLU A 670 -12.10 -15.93 -14.68
N MET A 671 -12.76 -16.88 -14.07
CA MET A 671 -12.23 -17.87 -13.13
C MET A 671 -10.73 -18.28 -13.32
N ILE A 672 -9.77 -17.95 -12.41
CA ILE A 672 -8.59 -18.84 -12.20
C ILE A 672 -9.12 -19.97 -11.31
N GLY A 673 -8.57 -21.17 -11.43
CA GLY A 673 -9.23 -22.38 -10.94
C GLY A 673 -10.63 -22.53 -11.54
N SER A 674 -11.62 -23.18 -10.88
CA SER A 674 -12.80 -23.69 -11.64
C SER A 674 -14.23 -23.67 -10.98
N GLY A 675 -14.77 -22.58 -10.41
CA GLY A 675 -16.07 -22.61 -9.64
C GLY A 675 -16.16 -22.02 -8.20
N PRO A 676 -16.51 -22.72 -7.10
CA PRO A 676 -16.40 -22.07 -5.75
C PRO A 676 -15.25 -22.48 -4.77
N ALA A 677 -14.67 -23.69 -4.86
CA ALA A 677 -13.37 -24.23 -4.39
C ALA A 677 -13.20 -24.99 -3.09
N SER A 678 -12.32 -24.49 -2.23
CA SER A 678 -12.41 -24.53 -0.78
C SER A 678 -12.89 -25.86 -0.14
N ALA A 679 -13.79 -25.87 0.89
CA ALA A 679 -14.25 -27.10 1.60
C ALA A 679 -15.70 -27.19 2.23
N ALA A 680 -16.10 -26.62 3.40
CA ALA A 680 -17.48 -26.71 4.01
C ALA A 680 -18.12 -25.40 4.68
N ILE A 681 -18.69 -25.34 5.88
CA ILE A 681 -19.62 -24.23 6.30
C ILE A 681 -19.05 -22.81 6.68
N ALA A 682 -18.33 -22.13 5.77
CA ALA A 682 -17.73 -20.76 5.63
C ALA A 682 -17.53 -19.70 6.83
N SER A 683 -16.33 -19.10 7.00
CA SER A 683 -16.06 -17.89 7.83
C SER A 683 -15.07 -16.65 7.42
N TYR A 684 -13.81 -16.69 6.84
CA TYR A 684 -12.98 -15.57 6.17
C TYR A 684 -11.69 -15.91 5.37
N SER A 685 -11.00 -14.97 4.69
CA SER A 685 -9.90 -15.18 3.74
C SER A 685 -8.91 -14.00 3.45
N SER A 686 -7.71 -14.29 2.90
CA SER A 686 -6.74 -13.31 2.33
C SER A 686 -6.07 -13.77 1.04
N ILE A 687 -5.42 -12.83 0.33
CA ILE A 687 -4.34 -12.98 -0.68
C ILE A 687 -3.06 -12.28 -0.07
N THR A 688 -1.83 -12.55 -0.52
CA THR A 688 -0.47 -11.99 -0.25
C THR A 688 0.51 -11.96 -1.41
N THR A 689 1.79 -11.55 -1.27
CA THR A 689 2.75 -11.12 -2.33
C THR A 689 4.22 -11.71 -2.48
N THR A 690 4.65 -12.48 -3.51
CA THR A 690 6.07 -12.88 -3.90
C THR A 690 6.30 -13.53 -5.35
N ASN A 691 7.30 -13.17 -6.17
CA ASN A 691 7.38 -13.27 -7.68
C ASN A 691 6.78 -14.41 -8.60
N THR A 692 6.47 -15.64 -8.19
CA THR A 692 6.15 -16.74 -9.16
C THR A 692 4.85 -17.51 -8.92
N GLU A 693 4.05 -17.18 -7.92
CA GLU A 693 2.88 -17.98 -7.52
C GLU A 693 1.64 -17.07 -7.26
N LEU A 694 0.48 -17.64 -6.91
CA LEU A 694 -0.86 -17.04 -6.69
C LEU A 694 -1.53 -17.90 -5.61
N ILE A 695 -1.62 -17.43 -4.37
CA ILE A 695 -1.32 -18.37 -3.28
C ILE A 695 -2.12 -18.32 -1.96
N ILE A 696 -3.14 -17.46 -1.85
CA ILE A 696 -4.23 -17.22 -0.88
C ILE A 696 -4.03 -17.51 0.62
N THR A 697 -4.98 -17.26 1.54
CA THR A 697 -5.42 -18.26 2.53
C THR A 697 -6.90 -18.13 3.06
N TYR A 698 -7.50 -19.10 3.79
CA TYR A 698 -8.85 -18.98 4.45
C TYR A 698 -9.19 -19.75 5.77
N LEU A 699 -10.29 -19.31 6.46
CA LEU A 699 -10.96 -19.71 7.76
C LEU A 699 -11.83 -20.98 7.73
N SER A 700 -11.75 -21.91 8.71
CA SER A 700 -12.32 -23.26 8.51
C SER A 700 -12.62 -24.28 9.66
N LYS A 701 -12.60 -23.99 10.99
CA LYS A 701 -12.58 -24.92 12.19
C LYS A 701 -11.23 -25.57 12.58
N GLY A 702 -10.21 -24.80 12.95
CA GLY A 702 -8.82 -25.29 13.02
C GLY A 702 -7.80 -24.33 12.37
N VAL A 703 -6.62 -24.79 11.89
CA VAL A 703 -5.42 -24.12 11.28
C VAL A 703 -4.84 -24.61 9.83
N PHE A 704 -4.72 -23.92 8.63
CA PHE A 704 -4.72 -24.49 7.18
C PHE A 704 -3.78 -23.84 6.04
N ALA A 705 -3.72 -24.23 4.70
CA ALA A 705 -2.96 -23.92 3.38
C ALA A 705 -2.86 -24.80 2.01
N LYS A 706 -2.49 -24.23 0.81
CA LYS A 706 -1.92 -24.81 -0.48
C LYS A 706 -0.91 -23.93 -1.40
N LYS A 707 -0.05 -24.37 -2.38
CA LYS A 707 0.97 -23.53 -3.19
C LYS A 707 1.19 -23.64 -4.77
N ILE A 708 0.78 -22.67 -5.63
CA ILE A 708 0.65 -22.75 -7.14
C ILE A 708 1.94 -22.43 -7.93
N ALA A 709 1.82 -22.22 -9.25
CA ALA A 709 2.65 -21.31 -10.02
C ALA A 709 1.81 -20.35 -10.90
N LEU A 710 2.02 -19.03 -10.80
CA LEU A 710 1.61 -18.08 -11.85
C LEU A 710 2.61 -18.19 -13.02
N PRO A 711 2.27 -17.71 -14.23
CA PRO A 711 3.30 -17.40 -15.21
C PRO A 711 4.31 -16.43 -14.58
N PRO A 712 5.64 -16.71 -14.62
CA PRO A 712 6.64 -15.87 -13.97
C PRO A 712 6.56 -14.41 -14.39
N SER A 713 6.73 -13.48 -13.45
CA SER A 713 6.67 -12.05 -13.75
C SER A 713 7.89 -11.64 -14.59
N THR A 714 7.64 -10.96 -15.71
CA THR A 714 8.64 -10.14 -16.38
C THR A 714 8.87 -8.90 -15.51
N LEU A 715 9.93 -8.93 -14.70
CA LEU A 715 10.18 -7.92 -13.68
C LEU A 715 10.29 -6.52 -14.33
N PRO A 716 9.43 -5.54 -13.98
CA PRO A 716 9.55 -4.19 -14.51
C PRO A 716 10.86 -3.55 -14.03
N LEU A 717 11.45 -2.68 -14.85
CA LEU A 717 12.74 -2.05 -14.53
C LEU A 717 12.66 -1.29 -13.20
N ASN A 718 13.55 -1.66 -12.29
CA ASN A 718 13.72 -1.00 -11.00
C ASN A 718 14.85 0.04 -11.09
N LEU A 719 14.56 1.30 -10.76
CA LEU A 719 15.54 2.39 -10.65
C LEU A 719 16.19 2.36 -9.25
N ILE A 720 17.45 1.94 -9.18
CA ILE A 720 18.24 1.89 -7.94
C ILE A 720 18.59 3.30 -7.45
N SER A 721 18.89 4.23 -8.36
CA SER A 721 19.07 5.65 -8.02
C SER A 721 18.97 6.56 -9.24
N PHE A 722 18.61 7.83 -9.02
CA PHE A 722 18.83 8.94 -9.95
C PHE A 722 19.32 10.15 -9.15
N LYS A 723 20.41 10.79 -9.60
CA LYS A 723 21.05 11.94 -8.94
C LYS A 723 21.51 12.96 -9.96
N ALA A 724 21.47 14.23 -9.59
CA ALA A 724 22.05 15.33 -10.35
C ALA A 724 23.16 15.98 -9.50
N ASN A 725 24.35 16.12 -10.06
CA ASN A 725 25.52 16.73 -9.42
C ASN A 725 26.06 17.88 -10.29
N LYS A 726 26.62 18.93 -9.69
CA LYS A 726 27.41 19.93 -10.44
C LYS A 726 28.74 19.30 -10.88
N ALA A 727 29.07 19.45 -12.15
CA ALA A 727 30.32 19.00 -12.73
C ALA A 727 31.19 20.18 -13.19
N SER A 728 32.40 19.89 -13.66
CA SER A 728 33.33 20.90 -14.16
C SER A 728 32.75 21.67 -15.35
N GLY A 729 33.21 22.91 -15.54
CA GLY A 729 32.74 23.77 -16.63
C GLY A 729 31.29 24.23 -16.51
N GLN A 730 30.76 24.38 -15.29
CA GLN A 730 29.38 24.82 -15.01
C GLN A 730 28.28 23.89 -15.57
N SER A 731 28.59 22.60 -15.77
CA SER A 731 27.65 21.60 -16.29
C SER A 731 26.92 20.84 -15.18
N ALA A 732 25.79 20.19 -15.52
CA ALA A 732 25.10 19.24 -14.65
C ALA A 732 25.36 17.80 -15.13
N LEU A 733 25.89 16.97 -14.22
CA LEU A 733 26.07 15.54 -14.41
C LEU A 733 24.89 14.82 -13.76
N LEU A 734 24.03 14.24 -14.59
CA LEU A 734 22.97 13.34 -14.19
C LEU A 734 23.48 11.91 -14.20
N GLN A 735 23.20 11.13 -13.15
CA GLN A 735 23.63 9.74 -13.01
C GLN A 735 22.48 8.89 -12.51
N TRP A 736 22.30 7.70 -13.09
CA TRP A 736 21.33 6.73 -12.59
C TRP A 736 21.85 5.30 -12.62
N GLN A 737 21.20 4.44 -11.84
CA GLN A 737 21.48 3.01 -11.79
C GLN A 737 20.17 2.22 -11.83
N THR A 738 20.19 1.05 -12.46
CA THR A 738 19.01 0.23 -12.76
C THR A 738 19.26 -1.24 -12.49
N GLY A 739 18.31 -1.93 -11.85
CA GLY A 739 18.48 -3.32 -11.42
C GLY A 739 18.49 -4.32 -12.58
N SER A 740 17.41 -4.35 -13.35
CA SER A 740 17.25 -5.21 -14.53
C SER A 740 16.54 -4.42 -15.64
N GLU A 741 16.85 -4.73 -16.90
CA GLU A 741 16.43 -3.95 -18.07
C GLU A 741 15.83 -4.82 -19.18
N GLN A 742 14.96 -5.77 -18.82
CA GLN A 742 14.18 -6.50 -19.81
C GLN A 742 13.18 -5.56 -20.51
N ASP A 743 13.02 -5.73 -21.82
CA ASP A 743 12.12 -4.97 -22.70
C ASP A 743 12.26 -3.44 -22.69
N VAL A 744 13.36 -2.91 -22.14
CA VAL A 744 13.70 -1.48 -22.19
C VAL A 744 14.47 -1.16 -23.48
N LYS A 745 14.17 0.01 -24.05
CA LYS A 745 14.78 0.53 -25.28
C LYS A 745 15.76 1.65 -24.99
N ASN A 746 15.31 2.68 -24.27
CA ASN A 746 16.12 3.84 -23.92
C ASN A 746 15.55 4.60 -22.73
N PHE A 747 16.36 5.49 -22.17
CA PHE A 747 15.95 6.52 -21.22
C PHE A 747 15.97 7.87 -21.93
N ASP A 748 14.88 8.61 -21.81
CA ASP A 748 14.79 10.01 -22.20
C ASP A 748 15.00 10.91 -20.97
N ILE A 749 15.70 12.03 -21.19
CA ILE A 749 16.03 13.01 -20.17
C ILE A 749 15.34 14.32 -20.52
N TYR A 750 14.56 14.86 -19.58
CA TYR A 750 13.87 16.14 -19.70
C TYR A 750 14.36 17.14 -18.65
N ARG A 751 14.18 18.44 -18.92
CA ARG A 751 14.54 19.55 -18.03
C ARG A 751 13.50 20.67 -18.05
N ARG A 752 13.28 21.34 -16.91
CA ARG A 752 12.57 22.63 -16.79
C ARG A 752 13.19 23.56 -15.75
N THR A 753 12.76 24.82 -15.73
CA THR A 753 12.86 25.75 -14.59
C THR A 753 11.53 25.84 -13.85
N ASP A 754 11.45 26.67 -12.81
CA ASP A 754 10.22 26.98 -12.08
C ASP A 754 9.07 27.49 -12.98
N GLU A 755 9.41 28.25 -14.03
CA GLU A 755 8.46 28.95 -14.92
C GLU A 755 8.16 28.23 -16.24
N THR A 756 8.69 27.01 -16.46
CA THR A 756 8.65 26.35 -17.78
C THR A 756 8.14 24.90 -17.75
N ILE A 757 7.72 24.41 -18.93
CA ILE A 757 7.39 22.99 -19.14
C ILE A 757 8.66 22.15 -19.33
N PHE A 758 8.56 20.84 -19.08
CA PHE A 758 9.65 19.90 -19.33
C PHE A 758 9.95 19.78 -20.83
N ILE A 759 11.16 20.19 -21.23
CA ILE A 759 11.70 19.98 -22.58
C ILE A 759 12.66 18.79 -22.59
N LYS A 760 12.61 17.97 -23.64
CA LYS A 760 13.55 16.85 -23.82
C LYS A 760 14.94 17.38 -24.15
N ILE A 761 15.93 17.05 -23.32
CA ILE A 761 17.34 17.46 -23.50
C ILE A 761 18.26 16.32 -23.94
N GLY A 762 17.81 15.06 -23.88
CA GLY A 762 18.60 13.92 -24.35
C GLY A 762 17.90 12.58 -24.35
N THR A 763 18.59 11.57 -24.89
CA THR A 763 18.24 10.16 -24.84
C THR A 763 19.53 9.34 -24.64
N VAL A 764 19.47 8.28 -23.84
CA VAL A 764 20.54 7.31 -23.62
C VAL A 764 19.97 5.90 -23.80
N ALA A 765 20.60 5.06 -24.63
CA ALA A 765 20.13 3.69 -24.87
C ALA A 765 20.29 2.81 -23.62
N ALA A 766 19.38 1.84 -23.44
CA ALA A 766 19.48 0.84 -22.39
C ALA A 766 20.46 -0.28 -22.75
N ASN A 767 21.00 -0.98 -21.75
CA ASN A 767 22.02 -2.02 -21.90
C ASN A 767 21.46 -3.38 -21.44
N THR A 768 20.55 -3.93 -22.25
CA THR A 768 19.68 -5.08 -21.95
C THR A 768 20.37 -6.40 -21.60
N GLN A 769 21.70 -6.47 -21.59
CA GLN A 769 22.49 -7.69 -21.34
C GLN A 769 23.11 -7.79 -19.93
N SER A 770 22.94 -6.78 -19.06
CA SER A 770 23.52 -6.81 -17.70
C SER A 770 22.58 -6.30 -16.60
N VAL A 771 22.85 -6.77 -15.39
CA VAL A 771 22.18 -6.43 -14.12
C VAL A 771 22.99 -5.33 -13.43
N ASN A 772 22.34 -4.39 -12.72
CA ASN A 772 22.95 -3.24 -12.05
C ASN A 772 23.68 -2.28 -13.01
N ASN A 773 23.04 -1.94 -14.14
CA ASN A 773 23.59 -0.98 -15.09
C ASN A 773 23.72 0.41 -14.47
N SER A 774 24.72 1.17 -14.93
CA SER A 774 25.06 2.51 -14.43
C SER A 774 25.25 3.47 -15.60
N TYR A 775 24.62 4.63 -15.51
CA TYR A 775 24.52 5.61 -16.60
C TYR A 775 24.95 7.01 -16.16
N ALA A 776 25.36 7.80 -17.15
CA ALA A 776 25.66 9.21 -16.99
C ALA A 776 25.14 10.01 -18.21
N PHE A 777 24.58 11.20 -17.95
CA PHE A 777 24.23 12.19 -18.95
C PHE A 777 24.72 13.56 -18.50
N TYR A 778 25.32 14.33 -19.41
CA TYR A 778 25.80 15.68 -19.14
C TYR A 778 24.90 16.72 -19.81
N ASP A 779 24.15 17.47 -19.02
CA ASP A 779 23.62 18.75 -19.47
C ASP A 779 24.77 19.78 -19.44
N LYS A 780 25.18 20.21 -20.64
CA LYS A 780 26.29 21.15 -20.86
C LYS A 780 25.86 22.61 -20.86
N ALA A 781 24.57 22.90 -20.78
CA ALA A 781 24.02 24.25 -20.76
C ALA A 781 22.80 24.37 -19.82
N PRO A 782 22.96 24.05 -18.52
CA PRO A 782 21.91 24.30 -17.53
C PRO A 782 21.58 25.80 -17.42
N LEU A 783 20.36 26.09 -16.98
CA LEU A 783 19.76 27.42 -16.92
C LEU A 783 20.10 28.11 -15.59
N ASN A 784 19.95 29.44 -15.52
CA ASN A 784 20.14 30.16 -14.25
C ASN A 784 18.99 29.85 -13.28
N GLY A 785 19.28 29.80 -11.98
CA GLY A 785 18.30 29.37 -10.97
C GLY A 785 18.10 27.85 -10.94
N ASN A 786 16.89 27.41 -10.58
CA ASN A 786 16.57 26.00 -10.41
C ASN A 786 16.41 25.28 -11.76
N ASN A 787 17.10 24.15 -11.92
CA ASN A 787 16.90 23.22 -13.00
C ASN A 787 16.32 21.92 -12.42
N TYR A 788 15.12 21.55 -12.85
CA TYR A 788 14.49 20.27 -12.53
C TYR A 788 14.68 19.32 -13.70
N TYR A 789 15.21 18.14 -13.43
CA TYR A 789 15.44 17.08 -14.39
C TYR A 789 14.49 15.92 -14.14
N GLN A 790 14.05 15.27 -15.21
CA GLN A 790 13.14 14.13 -15.18
C GLN A 790 13.69 13.03 -16.08
N LEU A 791 13.82 11.83 -15.51
CA LEU A 791 14.23 10.62 -16.20
C LEU A 791 12.98 9.82 -16.59
N MET A 792 12.81 9.51 -17.86
CA MET A 792 11.69 8.72 -18.37
C MET A 792 12.21 7.51 -19.16
N LEU A 793 11.82 6.31 -18.75
CA LEU A 793 12.06 5.08 -19.51
C LEU A 793 11.13 5.03 -20.72
N VAL A 794 11.64 4.41 -21.79
CA VAL A 794 10.92 4.04 -23.00
C VAL A 794 11.15 2.55 -23.25
N ASN A 795 10.08 1.78 -23.34
CA ASN A 795 10.10 0.34 -23.63
C ASN A 795 10.25 0.06 -25.14
N GLN A 796 10.50 -1.20 -25.49
CA GLN A 796 10.58 -1.65 -26.90
C GLN A 796 9.25 -1.47 -27.66
N ASP A 797 8.11 -1.58 -26.96
CA ASP A 797 6.77 -1.32 -27.51
C ASP A 797 6.44 0.18 -27.68
N GLY A 798 7.29 1.07 -27.16
CA GLY A 798 7.09 2.52 -27.18
C GLY A 798 6.30 3.10 -26.00
N THR A 799 5.87 2.29 -25.03
CA THR A 799 5.31 2.80 -23.76
C THR A 799 6.38 3.53 -22.94
N THR A 800 5.95 4.53 -22.16
CA THR A 800 6.87 5.44 -21.45
C THR A 800 6.50 5.61 -19.98
N THR A 801 7.48 5.47 -19.09
CA THR A 801 7.28 5.56 -17.62
C THR A 801 8.30 6.51 -17.00
N VAL A 802 7.83 7.51 -16.26
CA VAL A 802 8.70 8.40 -15.47
C VAL A 802 9.34 7.58 -14.36
N LEU A 803 10.67 7.52 -14.32
CA LEU A 803 11.42 6.77 -13.31
C LEU A 803 11.81 7.62 -12.09
N GLY A 804 12.00 8.94 -12.28
CA GLY A 804 12.34 9.83 -11.18
C GLY A 804 12.73 11.24 -11.60
N THR A 805 12.89 12.12 -10.62
CA THR A 805 13.27 13.52 -10.80
C THR A 805 14.42 13.91 -9.88
N ALA A 806 15.27 14.84 -10.34
CA ALA A 806 16.35 15.44 -9.56
C ALA A 806 16.39 16.96 -9.84
N HIS A 807 17.06 17.76 -8.99
CA HIS A 807 17.19 19.19 -9.24
C HIS A 807 18.59 19.72 -8.91
N LEU A 808 18.96 20.83 -9.55
CA LEU A 808 20.18 21.61 -9.25
C LEU A 808 19.92 23.10 -9.44
N ALA A 809 20.23 23.90 -8.42
CA ALA A 809 20.27 25.35 -8.53
C ALA A 809 21.64 25.81 -9.07
N PHE A 810 21.67 26.54 -10.18
CA PHE A 810 22.86 27.21 -10.69
C PHE A 810 22.78 28.71 -10.42
N GLY A 811 23.86 29.28 -9.88
CA GLY A 811 24.05 30.72 -9.77
C GLY A 811 25.04 31.16 -10.84
N PHE A 812 24.55 31.83 -11.87
CA PHE A 812 25.37 32.44 -12.91
C PHE A 812 25.35 33.96 -12.74
N ASP A 813 26.48 34.51 -12.35
CA ASP A 813 26.68 35.96 -12.29
C ASP A 813 26.58 36.59 -13.69
N SER A 814 26.10 37.82 -13.76
CA SER A 814 25.88 38.57 -15.01
C SER A 814 27.17 38.98 -15.75
N ASP A 815 28.34 38.62 -15.22
CA ASP A 815 29.66 38.89 -15.81
C ASP A 815 30.29 37.68 -16.54
N ASN A 816 29.53 36.61 -16.80
CA ASN A 816 29.95 35.50 -17.67
C ASN A 816 30.24 35.93 -19.14
N ILE A 817 29.97 37.20 -19.51
CA ILE A 817 30.42 37.81 -20.77
C ILE A 817 31.38 38.96 -20.48
N SER A 818 32.58 38.88 -21.05
CA SER A 818 33.53 40.00 -21.13
C SER A 818 33.73 40.42 -22.59
N ALA A 819 34.03 41.71 -22.82
CA ALA A 819 34.26 42.24 -24.16
C ALA A 819 35.41 43.26 -24.13
N PHE A 820 36.47 43.00 -24.89
CA PHE A 820 37.71 43.78 -24.85
C PHE A 820 38.42 43.84 -26.23
N PRO A 821 39.15 44.92 -26.53
CA PRO A 821 39.19 46.20 -25.82
C PRO A 821 37.83 46.91 -25.88
N ASN A 822 37.49 47.64 -24.82
CA ASN A 822 36.26 48.42 -24.72
C ASN A 822 36.52 49.65 -23.81
N PRO A 823 36.59 50.88 -24.34
CA PRO A 823 36.33 51.29 -25.72
C PRO A 823 37.24 50.64 -26.78
N THR A 824 36.79 50.63 -28.03
CA THR A 824 37.55 50.09 -29.18
C THR A 824 37.71 51.11 -30.30
N LEU A 825 38.75 50.92 -31.12
CA LEU A 825 38.97 51.60 -32.39
C LEU A 825 38.74 50.69 -33.61
N GLN A 826 38.92 49.37 -33.46
CA GLN A 826 38.88 48.38 -34.55
C GLN A 826 38.13 47.11 -34.11
N ASN A 827 38.82 46.15 -33.47
CA ASN A 827 38.21 44.86 -33.10
C ASN A 827 37.71 44.83 -31.65
N VAL A 828 36.74 43.95 -31.37
CA VAL A 828 36.31 43.55 -30.03
C VAL A 828 36.26 42.04 -29.95
N THR A 829 37.02 41.43 -29.05
CA THR A 829 36.85 40.03 -28.66
C THR A 829 35.84 39.95 -27.53
N VAL A 830 34.78 39.19 -27.75
CA VAL A 830 33.74 38.87 -26.76
C VAL A 830 33.99 37.45 -26.28
N SER A 831 34.29 37.28 -25.00
CA SER A 831 34.58 35.97 -24.37
C SER A 831 33.45 35.57 -23.45
N PHE A 832 33.08 34.28 -23.50
CA PHE A 832 31.86 33.75 -22.89
C PHE A 832 31.96 32.23 -22.63
N THR A 833 31.10 31.71 -21.74
CA THR A 833 31.07 30.27 -21.41
C THR A 833 30.69 29.40 -22.61
N PRO A 834 31.48 28.37 -22.98
CA PRO A 834 31.18 27.47 -24.10
C PRO A 834 29.81 26.80 -24.04
N ASN A 835 29.22 26.53 -25.19
CA ASN A 835 27.92 25.87 -25.38
C ASN A 835 26.69 26.59 -24.79
N ARG A 836 26.86 27.73 -24.09
CA ARG A 836 25.78 28.50 -23.48
C ARG A 836 24.95 29.30 -24.50
N TYR A 837 25.60 29.89 -25.51
CA TYR A 837 24.96 30.75 -26.52
C TYR A 837 25.09 30.16 -27.93
N SER A 838 24.11 30.42 -28.78
CA SER A 838 24.06 29.96 -30.19
C SER A 838 24.13 31.11 -31.20
N SER A 839 23.84 32.35 -30.81
CA SER A 839 24.06 33.52 -31.68
C SER A 839 24.53 34.77 -30.93
N LEU A 840 25.30 35.59 -31.64
CA LEU A 840 25.66 36.96 -31.29
C LEU A 840 24.84 37.91 -32.15
N ASN A 841 24.24 38.94 -31.56
CA ASN A 841 23.54 40.02 -32.24
C ASN A 841 24.16 41.36 -31.84
N ILE A 842 24.23 42.32 -32.75
CA ILE A 842 24.75 43.67 -32.49
C ILE A 842 23.64 44.69 -32.74
N PHE A 843 23.46 45.61 -31.79
CA PHE A 843 22.44 46.65 -31.83
C PHE A 843 23.06 48.04 -31.66
N GLU A 844 22.51 49.03 -32.36
CA GLU A 844 22.72 50.46 -32.07
C GLU A 844 21.98 50.87 -30.80
N GLN A 845 22.34 52.04 -30.23
CA GLN A 845 21.60 52.68 -29.14
C GLN A 845 20.10 52.94 -29.46
N THR A 846 19.72 52.94 -30.74
CA THR A 846 18.33 53.03 -31.23
C THR A 846 17.54 51.72 -31.11
N GLY A 847 18.17 50.61 -30.72
CA GLY A 847 17.59 49.27 -30.76
C GLY A 847 17.61 48.63 -32.16
N ARG A 848 18.15 49.30 -33.19
CA ARG A 848 18.30 48.73 -34.53
C ARG A 848 19.38 47.64 -34.54
N LYS A 849 19.02 46.41 -34.91
CA LYS A 849 19.99 45.33 -35.12
C LYS A 849 20.84 45.62 -36.38
N THR A 850 22.15 45.66 -36.23
CA THR A 850 23.11 45.91 -37.33
C THR A 850 23.69 44.62 -37.89
N GLU A 851 23.92 43.61 -37.05
CA GLU A 851 24.60 42.37 -37.43
C GLU A 851 24.12 41.19 -36.57
N GLN A 852 24.22 39.98 -37.12
CA GLN A 852 24.00 38.73 -36.41
C GLN A 852 25.00 37.66 -36.89
N ARG A 853 25.63 36.95 -35.95
CA ARG A 853 26.54 35.82 -36.20
C ARG A 853 26.05 34.58 -35.46
N GLN A 854 26.23 33.41 -36.05
CA GLN A 854 26.06 32.14 -35.34
C GLN A 854 27.31 31.85 -34.50
N ILE A 855 27.13 31.20 -33.35
CA ILE A 855 28.21 30.76 -32.46
C ILE A 855 28.34 29.24 -32.61
N GLY A 856 29.54 28.78 -32.93
CA GLY A 856 29.82 27.35 -33.08
C GLY A 856 29.80 26.60 -31.74
N PRO A 857 29.43 25.30 -31.72
CA PRO A 857 29.49 24.49 -30.51
C PRO A 857 30.93 24.46 -29.95
N ASN A 858 31.03 24.55 -28.62
CA ASN A 858 32.27 24.68 -27.83
C ASN A 858 33.08 25.98 -28.01
N ALA A 859 32.61 26.97 -28.79
CA ALA A 859 33.29 28.27 -28.87
C ALA A 859 33.26 29.00 -27.51
N SER A 860 34.42 29.53 -27.07
CA SER A 860 34.59 30.31 -25.83
C SER A 860 34.71 31.82 -26.06
N SER A 861 34.81 32.25 -27.31
CA SER A 861 34.90 33.66 -27.69
C SER A 861 34.56 33.85 -29.18
N ILE A 862 34.33 35.11 -29.56
CA ILE A 862 34.20 35.54 -30.95
C ILE A 862 34.75 36.96 -31.09
N THR A 863 35.51 37.22 -32.15
CA THR A 863 36.01 38.56 -32.48
C THR A 863 35.12 39.23 -33.52
N VAL A 864 34.65 40.43 -33.21
CA VAL A 864 33.86 41.30 -34.09
C VAL A 864 34.76 42.44 -34.56
N ASP A 865 34.70 42.75 -35.85
CA ASP A 865 35.34 43.93 -36.41
C ASP A 865 34.36 45.11 -36.41
N PHE A 866 34.71 46.17 -35.66
CA PHE A 866 34.03 47.46 -35.62
C PHE A 866 34.76 48.53 -36.46
N SER A 867 35.77 48.19 -37.27
CA SER A 867 36.53 49.15 -38.09
C SER A 867 35.65 49.99 -39.03
N THR A 868 34.58 49.37 -39.56
CA THR A 868 33.58 49.98 -40.46
C THR A 868 32.40 50.61 -39.71
N TYR A 869 32.30 50.42 -38.40
CA TYR A 869 31.22 50.96 -37.57
C TYR A 869 31.48 52.43 -37.22
N SER A 870 30.40 53.23 -37.22
CA SER A 870 30.47 54.65 -36.83
C SER A 870 30.79 54.83 -35.34
N LYS A 871 31.30 56.00 -34.96
CA LYS A 871 31.56 56.33 -33.55
C LYS A 871 30.25 56.37 -32.76
N GLY A 872 30.18 55.71 -31.61
CA GLY A 872 28.94 55.62 -30.84
C GLY A 872 28.90 54.49 -29.81
N ILE A 873 27.70 54.26 -29.28
CA ILE A 873 27.39 53.18 -28.33
C ILE A 873 26.66 52.06 -29.06
N TYR A 874 27.16 50.85 -28.90
CA TYR A 874 26.57 49.61 -29.40
C TYR A 874 26.31 48.63 -28.26
N PHE A 875 25.43 47.68 -28.48
CA PHE A 875 25.13 46.60 -27.55
C PHE A 875 25.31 45.26 -28.26
N ILE A 876 26.24 44.44 -27.75
CA ILE A 876 26.39 43.06 -28.19
C ILE A 876 25.53 42.19 -27.28
N SER A 877 24.58 41.46 -27.85
CA SER A 877 23.71 40.54 -27.16
C SER A 877 24.01 39.11 -27.58
N LEU A 878 24.37 38.25 -26.63
CA LEU A 878 24.50 36.81 -26.85
C LEU A 878 23.20 36.12 -26.43
N SER A 879 22.72 35.19 -27.26
CA SER A 879 21.49 34.44 -27.00
C SER A 879 21.65 32.96 -27.34
N GLY A 880 21.02 32.10 -26.55
CA GLY A 880 20.99 30.65 -26.75
C GLY A 880 20.42 29.94 -25.52
N ASN A 881 19.88 28.74 -25.70
CA ASN A 881 19.35 27.90 -24.62
C ASN A 881 18.38 28.63 -23.66
N GLY A 882 17.56 29.56 -24.15
CA GLY A 882 16.62 30.36 -23.33
C GLY A 882 17.25 31.51 -22.55
N VAL A 883 18.58 31.68 -22.57
CA VAL A 883 19.30 32.80 -21.94
C VAL A 883 19.60 33.88 -22.99
N THR A 884 19.51 35.15 -22.59
CA THR A 884 20.00 36.30 -23.37
C THR A 884 20.70 37.28 -22.44
N GLU A 885 21.93 37.64 -22.76
CA GLU A 885 22.80 38.52 -21.96
C GLU A 885 23.47 39.56 -22.87
N THR A 886 23.73 40.76 -22.37
CA THR A 886 24.12 41.90 -23.21
C THR A 886 25.27 42.73 -22.62
N LYS A 887 26.29 43.06 -23.43
CA LYS A 887 27.40 43.94 -23.06
C LYS A 887 27.43 45.21 -23.91
N LYS A 888 27.57 46.37 -23.26
CA LYS A 888 27.73 47.68 -23.90
C LYS A 888 29.14 47.83 -24.46
N ILE A 889 29.25 48.24 -25.72
CA ILE A 889 30.50 48.56 -26.42
C ILE A 889 30.54 50.06 -26.74
N VAL A 890 31.71 50.68 -26.63
CA VAL A 890 31.96 52.08 -27.02
C VAL A 890 32.95 52.11 -28.20
N LYS A 891 32.49 52.56 -29.36
CA LYS A 891 33.34 52.77 -30.55
C LYS A 891 33.82 54.22 -30.59
N GLN A 892 35.15 54.39 -30.57
CA GLN A 892 35.85 55.69 -30.66
C GLN A 892 36.32 56.01 -32.08
#